data_AF-V4MMN9-F1
#
_entry.id   AF-V4MMN9-F1
#
_cell.length_a   1.000
_cell.length_b   1.000
_cell.length_c   1.000
_cell.angle_alpha   90.00
_cell.angle_beta   90.00
_cell.angle_gamma   90.00
#
_symmetry.space_group_name_H-M   'P 1'
#
loop_
_entity.id
_entity.type
_entity.pdbx_description
1 polymer ?
#
loop_
_entity_poly.entity_id
_entity_poly.type
_entity_poly.pdbx_seq_one_letter_code
_entity_poly.pdbx_strand_id
1 'polypeptide(L)'
;MAVTVLAYISGFSPVSSSSRERIGGNDDHFCSSKSILLRRRSSASKYRITAIKSPTPGGVRRRRKNKEEDGAKLVVVESPYSRVETARPDSRKSLSDFLEEARDFVGDEEDGFGPPRWFSPLECSAQAQGSPLLLFIPGIDGTGLGLIRQHKKLGEIFNIWCLHIPVRDRTPAKDLVKLIERTVKSENYRFPNRPIYLVGESIGACLALDVAARNPSIDLALILANPATHVNDLMSKPLSGMLNVLPDEVPTLLEEIFGDALTAMLEALSDEFSVQRMDVGMLRDLFTVSANLPILSRIFTKDTLLWKLELLKSAIASVNSHLYAVRAETLILVSGHDQWLLNEEDIDRFSRTLPNCIVRKFNDSGNFLLLEDGVDLVTIIKCKCFYRRGKFHDYISDYILPTPFELKQQLEEHRLLINATSPVMLSTLENGKIVRSLEGLPSEGPVLYVGYHMILGFELAPMVTQLLKERNIHLRGLTHPMIFMNKQDSVLDSLDPQIFDKYKISGGAPVSNINFYKLLRLKSHVLLYPGGVREALHRKGEEYKLFWPEKPEFVRVASKFGAKIVPFGVVGEDDIFHIVLDYNDQRNIPILKDLMEEALKEFGNLREGDESELGNQEYYIPGLVPKIPGRFYYYFGKPIETAGKEQELKDKEKAQELYLRVKSEVEQCIAYLKRKRESDPYRNLVPRMLYQSSHGCSSEIPTFDL
;
A
#
# COMPACT_ATOMS: atom_id res chain seq x y z
N MET A 1 -5.73 3.92 28.35
CA MET A 1 -6.04 2.74 27.51
C MET A 1 -7.41 2.83 26.83
N ALA A 2 -8.54 3.01 27.53
CA ALA A 2 -9.85 3.18 26.88
C ALA A 2 -9.94 4.42 25.96
N VAL A 3 -9.34 5.55 26.35
CA VAL A 3 -9.27 6.80 25.56
C VAL A 3 -8.34 6.68 24.33
N THR A 4 -7.30 5.85 24.43
CA THR A 4 -6.34 5.61 23.34
C THR A 4 -6.93 4.65 22.29
N VAL A 5 -7.74 3.68 22.72
CA VAL A 5 -8.57 2.85 21.84
C VAL A 5 -9.66 3.69 21.15
N LEU A 6 -10.22 4.68 21.84
CA LEU A 6 -11.15 5.66 21.24
C LEU A 6 -10.48 6.47 20.13
N ALA A 7 -9.29 7.06 20.34
CA ALA A 7 -8.60 7.85 19.32
C ALA A 7 -8.18 7.03 18.08
N TYR A 8 -7.84 5.75 18.28
CA TYR A 8 -7.43 4.85 17.19
C TYR A 8 -8.62 4.28 16.39
N ILE A 9 -9.84 4.31 16.97
CA ILE A 9 -11.07 3.82 16.34
C ILE A 9 -11.92 4.96 15.76
N SER A 10 -11.81 6.17 16.33
CA SER A 10 -12.71 7.27 15.98
C SER A 10 -12.16 8.25 14.93
N GLY A 11 -10.86 8.25 14.59
CA GLY A 11 -10.32 9.12 13.54
C GLY A 11 -10.53 10.64 13.75
N PHE A 12 -10.99 11.07 14.92
CA PHE A 12 -11.28 12.48 15.18
C PHE A 12 -10.08 13.17 15.84
N SER A 13 -9.34 13.95 15.05
CA SER A 13 -8.64 15.13 15.57
C SER A 13 -9.64 16.30 15.70
N PRO A 14 -9.55 17.16 16.73
CA PRO A 14 -10.48 18.27 16.92
C PRO A 14 -10.22 19.35 15.86
N VAL A 15 -11.13 19.50 14.89
CA VAL A 15 -11.07 20.59 13.92
C VAL A 15 -11.48 21.90 14.59
N SER A 16 -10.55 22.85 14.65
CA SER A 16 -10.85 24.24 14.95
C SER A 16 -11.55 24.89 13.75
N SER A 17 -12.77 25.38 13.96
CA SER A 17 -13.57 26.05 12.93
C SER A 17 -13.00 27.43 12.57
N SER A 18 -12.63 27.64 11.31
CA SER A 18 -12.62 28.98 10.71
C SER A 18 -13.65 29.03 9.57
N SER A 19 -14.71 29.78 9.82
CA SER A 19 -15.82 30.06 8.91
C SER A 19 -15.36 30.79 7.65
N ARG A 20 -15.70 30.26 6.46
CA ARG A 20 -15.75 31.01 5.19
C ARG A 20 -17.15 30.89 4.60
N GLU A 21 -17.79 32.04 4.47
CA GLU A 21 -19.09 32.25 3.83
C GLU A 21 -19.02 31.89 2.33
N ARG A 22 -20.00 31.12 1.84
CA ARG A 22 -20.26 30.96 0.40
C ARG A 22 -21.41 31.88 0.01
N ILE A 23 -21.16 32.77 -0.96
CA ILE A 23 -22.18 33.48 -1.72
C ILE A 23 -22.54 32.61 -2.92
N GLY A 24 -23.84 32.35 -3.08
CA GLY A 24 -24.41 31.54 -4.15
C GLY A 24 -24.57 32.28 -5.48
N GLY A 25 -24.68 31.48 -6.54
CA GLY A 25 -25.10 31.90 -7.87
C GLY A 25 -25.40 30.66 -8.72
N ASN A 26 -26.68 30.47 -9.04
CA ASN A 26 -27.21 29.45 -9.94
C ASN A 26 -26.73 29.68 -11.39
N ASP A 27 -26.62 28.62 -12.19
CA ASP A 27 -27.65 28.25 -13.19
C ASP A 27 -27.20 27.07 -14.08
N ASP A 28 -28.21 26.34 -14.52
CA ASP A 28 -28.24 25.06 -15.22
C ASP A 28 -27.48 24.98 -16.55
N HIS A 29 -26.99 23.77 -16.89
CA HIS A 29 -27.54 23.00 -18.02
C HIS A 29 -26.97 21.58 -18.12
N PHE A 30 -27.87 20.61 -17.95
CA PHE A 30 -27.72 19.20 -18.32
C PHE A 30 -27.42 19.02 -19.81
N CYS A 31 -26.46 18.14 -20.14
CA CYS A 31 -26.56 17.36 -21.37
C CYS A 31 -26.04 15.93 -21.17
N SER A 32 -26.95 14.97 -21.36
CA SER A 32 -26.74 13.54 -21.21
C SER A 32 -25.88 12.97 -22.33
N SER A 33 -25.01 12.00 -22.06
CA SER A 33 -24.52 11.08 -23.08
C SER A 33 -24.31 9.69 -22.48
N LYS A 34 -25.27 8.81 -22.79
CA LYS A 34 -25.23 7.37 -22.55
C LYS A 34 -24.28 6.66 -23.52
N SER A 35 -23.71 5.57 -23.02
CA SER A 35 -23.31 4.32 -23.69
C SER A 35 -22.21 4.34 -24.77
N ILE A 36 -21.04 3.78 -24.42
CA ILE A 36 -20.25 2.96 -25.35
C ILE A 36 -19.73 1.72 -24.62
N LEU A 37 -20.42 0.59 -24.83
CA LEU A 37 -19.93 -0.77 -24.59
C LEU A 37 -19.02 -1.17 -25.75
N LEU A 38 -17.73 -1.45 -25.51
CA LEU A 38 -16.86 -2.06 -26.52
C LEU A 38 -16.28 -3.39 -26.05
N ARG A 39 -16.64 -4.42 -26.83
CA ARG A 39 -16.15 -5.80 -26.85
C ARG A 39 -14.63 -5.89 -26.68
N ARG A 40 -14.16 -6.50 -25.58
CA ARG A 40 -12.78 -7.00 -25.47
C ARG A 40 -12.69 -8.38 -26.14
N ARG A 41 -11.96 -8.46 -27.26
CA ARG A 41 -11.47 -9.74 -27.82
C ARG A 41 -10.25 -10.20 -27.01
N SER A 42 -10.31 -11.44 -26.53
CA SER A 42 -9.23 -12.12 -25.83
C SER A 42 -8.12 -12.54 -26.80
N SER A 43 -6.90 -12.00 -26.65
CA SER A 43 -5.69 -12.67 -27.13
C SER A 43 -5.05 -13.42 -25.94
N ALA A 44 -5.11 -14.74 -25.99
CA ALA A 44 -4.49 -15.61 -25.00
C ALA A 44 -2.98 -15.70 -25.29
N SER A 45 -2.19 -14.92 -24.56
CA SER A 45 -0.73 -15.08 -24.49
C SER A 45 -0.38 -16.01 -23.33
N LYS A 46 0.18 -17.19 -23.65
CA LYS A 46 0.66 -18.18 -22.68
C LYS A 46 1.96 -17.68 -22.03
N TYR A 47 1.86 -17.05 -20.87
CA TYR A 47 3.01 -16.91 -19.94
C TYR A 47 2.83 -17.87 -18.77
N ARG A 48 3.83 -18.73 -18.54
CA ARG A 48 3.98 -19.48 -17.28
C ARG A 48 4.21 -18.45 -16.18
N ILE A 49 3.28 -18.38 -15.22
CA ILE A 49 3.30 -17.46 -14.09
C ILE A 49 4.16 -18.08 -13.00
N THR A 50 5.37 -17.55 -12.80
CA THR A 50 6.18 -17.83 -11.61
C THR A 50 5.82 -16.80 -10.55
N ALA A 51 5.31 -17.25 -9.40
CA ALA A 51 5.27 -16.44 -8.20
C ALA A 51 6.71 -16.02 -7.85
N ILE A 52 6.92 -14.75 -7.53
CA ILE A 52 8.22 -14.23 -7.07
C ILE A 52 8.51 -14.94 -5.74
N LYS A 53 9.47 -15.86 -5.75
CA LYS A 53 9.96 -16.53 -4.54
C LYS A 53 10.87 -15.58 -3.77
N SER A 54 10.75 -15.59 -2.45
CA SER A 54 11.69 -14.97 -1.53
C SER A 54 13.12 -15.48 -1.74
N PRO A 55 14.16 -14.67 -1.43
CA PRO A 55 15.55 -15.04 -1.67
C PRO A 55 15.97 -16.20 -0.75
N THR A 56 16.46 -17.27 -1.34
CA THR A 56 17.22 -18.32 -0.65
C THR A 56 18.57 -17.75 -0.14
N PRO A 57 19.00 -18.01 1.10
CA PRO A 57 20.35 -17.65 1.54
C PRO A 57 21.39 -18.45 0.76
N GLY A 58 22.38 -17.75 0.19
CA GLY A 58 23.46 -18.36 -0.59
C GLY A 58 24.49 -19.11 0.26
N GLY A 59 24.98 -20.22 -0.30
CA GLY A 59 26.36 -20.69 -0.17
C GLY A 59 26.72 -21.54 1.05
N VAL A 60 26.61 -22.87 0.95
CA VAL A 60 27.38 -23.79 1.80
C VAL A 60 28.12 -24.82 0.95
N ARG A 61 29.45 -24.85 1.13
CA ARG A 61 30.44 -25.78 0.57
C ARG A 61 29.93 -27.23 0.57
N ARG A 62 30.03 -27.88 -0.59
CA ARG A 62 29.93 -29.35 -0.74
C ARG A 62 30.95 -30.05 0.16
N ARG A 63 30.47 -30.80 1.16
CA ARG A 63 31.22 -31.90 1.77
C ARG A 63 30.41 -33.18 1.54
N ARG A 64 30.94 -34.05 0.66
CA ARG A 64 30.41 -35.41 0.42
C ARG A 64 30.50 -36.21 1.71
N LYS A 65 29.38 -36.78 2.18
CA LYS A 65 29.36 -38.01 2.98
C LYS A 65 28.07 -38.79 2.70
N ASN A 66 28.18 -40.10 2.95
CA ASN A 66 27.55 -41.18 2.21
C ASN A 66 26.03 -41.32 2.37
N LYS A 67 25.43 -42.02 1.39
CA LYS A 67 24.07 -42.57 1.40
C LYS A 67 23.87 -43.51 2.59
N GLU A 68 22.77 -43.33 3.30
CA GLU A 68 22.02 -44.41 3.94
C GLU A 68 20.53 -44.01 3.93
N GLU A 69 19.70 -44.98 3.60
CA GLU A 69 18.24 -44.89 3.47
C GLU A 69 17.61 -44.68 4.84
N ASP A 70 16.80 -43.63 5.00
CA ASP A 70 15.80 -43.59 6.06
C ASP A 70 14.67 -42.62 5.71
N GLY A 71 13.47 -42.93 6.20
CA GLY A 71 12.17 -42.45 5.71
C GLY A 71 12.05 -40.95 5.43
N ALA A 72 11.21 -40.62 4.44
CA ALA A 72 10.88 -39.26 4.04
C ALA A 72 10.31 -38.43 5.21
N LYS A 73 11.20 -37.83 6.01
CA LYS A 73 10.86 -36.68 6.84
C LYS A 73 10.52 -35.54 5.89
N LEU A 74 9.24 -35.19 5.83
CA LEU A 74 8.80 -33.88 5.35
C LEU A 74 9.66 -32.84 6.08
N VAL A 75 10.59 -32.22 5.35
CA VAL A 75 11.34 -31.07 5.84
C VAL A 75 10.28 -29.98 6.03
N VAL A 76 9.84 -29.77 7.27
CA VAL A 76 9.03 -28.61 7.62
C VAL A 76 9.92 -27.40 7.39
N VAL A 77 9.78 -26.79 6.21
CA VAL A 77 10.42 -25.51 5.91
C VAL A 77 9.77 -24.51 6.87
N GLU A 78 10.54 -24.06 7.86
CA GLU A 78 10.11 -23.05 8.82
C GLU A 78 9.55 -21.85 8.03
N SER A 79 8.36 -21.37 8.40
CA SER A 79 7.72 -20.23 7.72
C SER A 79 8.71 -19.05 7.74
N PRO A 80 8.93 -18.33 6.63
CA PRO A 80 9.76 -17.11 6.64
C PRO A 80 9.18 -16.03 7.58
N TYR A 81 7.92 -16.20 8.00
CA TYR A 81 7.21 -15.34 8.94
C TYR A 81 7.22 -15.86 10.38
N SER A 82 7.85 -17.00 10.68
CA SER A 82 7.85 -17.60 12.03
C SER A 82 8.48 -16.70 13.09
N ARG A 83 9.42 -15.81 12.68
CA ARG A 83 10.20 -14.91 13.55
C ARG A 83 9.89 -13.43 13.32
N VAL A 84 8.66 -13.13 12.91
CA VAL A 84 8.20 -11.77 12.58
C VAL A 84 8.42 -10.77 13.71
N GLU A 85 8.34 -11.17 14.98
CA GLU A 85 8.58 -10.28 16.13
C GLU A 85 10.00 -9.69 16.10
N THR A 86 10.96 -10.46 15.61
CA THR A 86 12.37 -10.06 15.49
C THR A 86 12.70 -9.40 14.16
N ALA A 87 11.73 -9.32 13.23
CA ALA A 87 11.94 -8.68 11.94
C ALA A 87 12.33 -7.20 12.14
N ARG A 88 13.31 -6.79 11.35
CA ARG A 88 13.84 -5.42 11.28
C ARG A 88 13.54 -4.86 9.90
N PRO A 89 13.45 -3.53 9.75
CA PRO A 89 13.45 -2.95 8.42
C PRO A 89 14.70 -3.44 7.67
N ASP A 90 14.57 -3.60 6.36
CA ASP A 90 15.73 -3.89 5.53
C ASP A 90 16.83 -2.86 5.81
N SER A 91 18.08 -3.30 5.87
CA SER A 91 19.20 -2.36 5.94
C SER A 91 19.15 -1.48 4.70
N ARG A 92 18.80 -0.22 4.92
CA ARG A 92 18.80 0.83 3.90
C ARG A 92 20.05 1.67 4.10
N LYS A 93 20.62 2.10 2.99
CA LYS A 93 21.57 3.20 3.00
C LYS A 93 20.94 4.42 3.68
N SER A 94 21.75 5.21 4.34
CA SER A 94 21.39 6.41 5.09
C SER A 94 21.65 7.67 4.27
N LEU A 95 21.31 8.84 4.82
CA LEU A 95 21.72 10.10 4.23
C LEU A 95 23.25 10.26 4.19
N SER A 96 23.99 9.70 5.15
CA SER A 96 25.46 9.73 5.10
C SER A 96 26.01 8.87 3.96
N ASP A 97 25.43 7.70 3.71
CA ASP A 97 25.83 6.85 2.57
C ASP A 97 25.53 7.54 1.23
N PHE A 98 24.41 8.29 1.14
CA PHE A 98 24.13 9.16 -0.02
C PHE A 98 25.25 10.17 -0.25
N LEU A 99 25.67 10.87 0.80
CA LEU A 99 26.69 11.91 0.70
C LEU A 99 28.06 11.31 0.34
N GLU A 100 28.39 10.16 0.90
CA GLU A 100 29.63 9.43 0.56
C GLU A 100 29.66 9.01 -0.91
N GLU A 101 28.62 8.35 -1.41
CA GLU A 101 28.56 7.92 -2.80
C GLU A 101 28.41 9.08 -3.79
N ALA A 102 27.76 10.17 -3.39
CA ALA A 102 27.67 11.37 -4.21
C ALA A 102 29.05 11.97 -4.52
N ARG A 103 30.10 11.70 -3.72
CA ARG A 103 31.47 12.15 -4.01
C ARG A 103 31.97 11.68 -5.37
N ASP A 104 31.66 10.44 -5.73
CA ASP A 104 32.08 9.83 -7.00
C ASP A 104 31.38 10.46 -8.21
N PHE A 105 30.24 11.14 -7.98
CA PHE A 105 29.44 11.80 -9.01
C PHE A 105 29.71 13.32 -9.11
N VAL A 106 30.53 13.86 -8.21
CA VAL A 106 30.76 15.30 -8.04
C VAL A 106 32.25 15.67 -8.26
N GLY A 107 33.12 14.68 -8.51
CA GLY A 107 34.58 14.79 -8.47
C GLY A 107 35.28 15.68 -9.51
N ASP A 108 36.56 15.95 -9.22
CA ASP A 108 37.52 16.75 -10.01
C ASP A 108 38.17 15.97 -11.17
N GLU A 109 37.82 14.69 -11.38
CA GLU A 109 38.33 13.80 -12.44
C GLU A 109 37.28 13.51 -13.53
N GLU A 110 37.74 13.01 -14.70
CA GLU A 110 37.00 12.85 -15.97
C GLU A 110 35.57 12.25 -15.87
N ASP A 111 35.24 11.46 -14.85
CA ASP A 111 33.90 10.87 -14.67
C ASP A 111 32.83 11.87 -14.17
N GLY A 112 33.22 12.95 -13.50
CA GLY A 112 32.36 14.11 -13.19
C GLY A 112 32.14 15.03 -14.41
N PHE A 113 32.88 14.81 -15.49
CA PHE A 113 32.86 15.60 -16.71
C PHE A 113 32.24 14.81 -17.86
N GLY A 114 31.00 15.14 -18.22
CA GLY A 114 30.36 14.49 -19.36
C GLY A 114 28.94 14.94 -19.59
N PRO A 115 28.31 14.44 -20.67
CA PRO A 115 26.89 14.66 -20.89
C PRO A 115 26.06 13.85 -19.87
N PRO A 116 24.78 14.21 -19.67
CA PRO A 116 23.85 13.42 -18.87
C PRO A 116 23.78 11.97 -19.34
N ARG A 117 23.77 11.03 -18.39
CA ARG A 117 23.92 9.59 -18.68
C ARG A 117 23.11 8.73 -17.73
N TRP A 118 22.71 7.54 -18.19
CA TRP A 118 22.05 6.53 -17.37
C TRP A 118 23.06 5.62 -16.69
N PHE A 119 22.81 5.27 -15.44
CA PHE A 119 23.52 4.20 -14.75
C PHE A 119 22.54 3.27 -14.03
N SER A 120 22.96 2.05 -13.73
CA SER A 120 22.20 1.12 -12.88
C SER A 120 22.87 1.03 -11.51
N PRO A 121 22.11 1.15 -10.40
CA PRO A 121 22.69 0.99 -9.07
C PRO A 121 23.21 -0.43 -8.84
N LEU A 122 24.39 -0.54 -8.21
CA LEU A 122 25.07 -1.83 -7.99
C LEU A 122 24.30 -2.75 -7.02
N GLU A 123 23.46 -2.17 -6.15
CA GLU A 123 22.67 -2.90 -5.16
C GLU A 123 21.52 -3.71 -5.81
N CYS A 124 21.20 -3.43 -7.08
CA CYS A 124 20.16 -4.10 -7.85
C CYS A 124 20.64 -5.45 -8.40
N SER A 125 20.96 -6.40 -7.51
CA SER A 125 21.66 -7.64 -7.87
C SER A 125 20.73 -8.82 -8.27
N ALA A 126 19.41 -8.72 -8.04
CA ALA A 126 18.48 -9.82 -8.30
C ALA A 126 17.17 -9.33 -8.95
N GLN A 127 17.14 -9.27 -10.28
CA GLN A 127 15.95 -8.88 -11.03
C GLN A 127 15.04 -10.10 -11.29
N ALA A 128 13.76 -9.96 -11.00
CA ALA A 128 12.77 -10.95 -11.42
C ALA A 128 12.60 -10.92 -12.96
N GLN A 129 12.43 -12.10 -13.56
CA GLN A 129 12.20 -12.18 -15.00
C GLN A 129 10.90 -11.45 -15.38
N GLY A 130 10.98 -10.53 -16.34
CA GLY A 130 9.84 -9.73 -16.79
C GLY A 130 9.54 -8.50 -15.90
N SER A 131 10.47 -8.11 -15.03
CA SER A 131 10.37 -6.85 -14.28
C SER A 131 10.24 -5.64 -15.22
N PRO A 132 9.30 -4.71 -14.92
CA PRO A 132 9.17 -3.46 -15.64
C PRO A 132 10.43 -2.59 -15.49
N LEU A 133 10.61 -1.68 -16.44
CA LEU A 133 11.72 -0.72 -16.41
C LEU A 133 11.31 0.46 -15.53
N LEU A 134 12.19 0.89 -14.63
CA LEU A 134 12.07 2.10 -13.82
C LEU A 134 13.21 3.04 -14.23
N LEU A 135 12.84 4.21 -14.73
CA LEU A 135 13.74 5.31 -15.05
C LEU A 135 13.59 6.38 -13.97
N PHE A 136 14.62 6.55 -13.14
CA PHE A 136 14.67 7.60 -12.14
C PHE A 136 15.27 8.88 -12.72
N ILE A 137 14.59 10.00 -12.51
CA ILE A 137 14.96 11.33 -13.00
C ILE A 137 15.19 12.21 -11.77
N PRO A 138 16.43 12.66 -11.52
CA PRO A 138 16.82 13.32 -10.28
C PRO A 138 16.25 14.72 -10.15
N GLY A 139 16.25 15.22 -8.91
CA GLY A 139 15.93 16.60 -8.58
C GLY A 139 17.10 17.55 -8.83
N ILE A 140 17.20 18.56 -7.96
CA ILE A 140 18.14 19.67 -8.10
C ILE A 140 19.61 19.23 -8.00
N ASP A 141 19.90 18.20 -7.21
CA ASP A 141 21.24 17.64 -7.02
C ASP A 141 21.80 17.03 -8.32
N GLY A 142 20.94 16.43 -9.15
CA GLY A 142 21.33 15.80 -10.42
C GLY A 142 22.17 14.52 -10.30
N THR A 143 22.48 14.04 -9.10
CA THR A 143 23.37 12.88 -8.91
C THR A 143 22.77 11.59 -9.47
N GLY A 144 21.44 11.45 -9.42
CA GLY A 144 20.73 10.21 -9.73
C GLY A 144 20.65 9.25 -8.55
N LEU A 145 21.13 9.65 -7.36
CA LEU A 145 21.14 8.83 -6.14
C LEU A 145 19.94 9.07 -5.22
N GLY A 146 18.93 9.84 -5.62
CA GLY A 146 17.73 10.12 -4.79
C GLY A 146 16.94 8.88 -4.35
N LEU A 147 17.12 7.73 -5.00
CA LEU A 147 16.53 6.44 -4.61
C LEU A 147 17.49 5.50 -3.87
N ILE A 148 18.67 5.97 -3.44
CA ILE A 148 19.74 5.13 -2.86
C ILE A 148 19.28 4.25 -1.69
N ARG A 149 18.37 4.77 -0.87
CA ARG A 149 17.77 4.06 0.26
C ARG A 149 16.83 2.93 -0.15
N GLN A 150 16.27 3.03 -1.36
CA GLN A 150 15.23 2.18 -1.91
C GLN A 150 15.77 1.19 -2.96
N HIS A 151 16.98 1.43 -3.52
CA HIS A 151 17.55 0.68 -4.65
C HIS A 151 17.46 -0.84 -4.48
N LYS A 152 17.84 -1.34 -3.30
CA LYS A 152 17.80 -2.79 -3.03
C LYS A 152 16.39 -3.36 -3.20
N LYS A 153 15.40 -2.77 -2.54
CA LYS A 153 14.01 -3.25 -2.54
C LYS A 153 13.33 -3.01 -3.88
N LEU A 154 13.58 -1.87 -4.52
CA LEU A 154 13.08 -1.60 -5.87
C LEU A 154 13.69 -2.56 -6.90
N GLY A 155 14.97 -2.90 -6.76
CA GLY A 155 15.71 -3.78 -7.68
C GLY A 155 15.20 -5.22 -7.69
N GLU A 156 14.48 -5.65 -6.65
CA GLU A 156 13.79 -6.95 -6.60
C GLU A 156 12.58 -7.01 -7.55
N ILE A 157 11.98 -5.86 -7.86
CA ILE A 157 10.73 -5.79 -8.65
C ILE A 157 10.87 -4.99 -9.95
N PHE A 158 11.87 -4.11 -10.07
CA PHE A 158 12.15 -3.28 -11.25
C PHE A 158 13.55 -3.53 -11.82
N ASN A 159 13.69 -3.29 -13.13
CA ASN A 159 14.98 -2.97 -13.72
C ASN A 159 15.19 -1.45 -13.60
N ILE A 160 16.18 -0.99 -12.83
CA ILE A 160 16.33 0.43 -12.47
C ILE A 160 17.50 1.08 -13.22
N TRP A 161 17.20 2.16 -13.93
CA TRP A 161 18.18 3.10 -14.47
C TRP A 161 17.98 4.48 -13.84
N CYS A 162 19.03 5.06 -13.29
CA CYS A 162 19.04 6.39 -12.72
C CYS A 162 19.74 7.35 -13.68
N LEU A 163 19.12 8.49 -13.95
CA LEU A 163 19.73 9.55 -14.75
C LEU A 163 20.69 10.34 -13.86
N HIS A 164 21.93 10.44 -14.27
CA HIS A 164 22.91 11.36 -13.71
C HIS A 164 23.03 12.58 -14.63
N ILE A 165 22.87 13.78 -14.06
CA ILE A 165 23.07 15.09 -14.68
C ILE A 165 24.27 15.73 -13.97
N PRO A 166 25.47 15.70 -14.56
CA PRO A 166 26.68 16.21 -13.93
C PRO A 166 26.53 17.66 -13.44
N VAL A 167 27.21 18.00 -12.35
CA VAL A 167 27.08 19.31 -11.67
C VAL A 167 27.32 20.49 -12.63
N ARG A 168 28.33 20.38 -13.50
CA ARG A 168 28.68 21.41 -14.48
C ARG A 168 27.90 21.31 -15.79
N ASP A 169 27.03 20.31 -15.95
CA ASP A 169 26.19 20.21 -17.13
C ASP A 169 25.21 21.38 -17.20
N ARG A 170 25.08 21.93 -18.40
CA ARG A 170 24.17 23.04 -18.71
C ARG A 170 23.20 22.65 -19.83
N THR A 171 22.86 21.37 -19.93
CA THR A 171 21.90 20.90 -20.93
C THR A 171 20.52 21.49 -20.63
N PRO A 172 19.89 22.22 -21.58
CA PRO A 172 18.57 22.82 -21.35
C PRO A 172 17.48 21.76 -21.12
N ALA A 173 16.41 22.13 -20.41
CA ALA A 173 15.28 21.23 -20.11
C ALA A 173 14.76 20.48 -21.34
N LYS A 174 14.61 21.18 -22.48
CA LYS A 174 14.12 20.61 -23.74
C LYS A 174 15.00 19.46 -24.24
N ASP A 175 16.32 19.54 -24.06
CA ASP A 175 17.25 18.53 -24.54
C ASP A 175 17.39 17.37 -23.55
N LEU A 176 17.26 17.63 -22.24
CA LEU A 176 17.08 16.57 -21.23
C LEU A 176 15.80 15.75 -21.51
N VAL A 177 14.68 16.41 -21.80
CA VAL A 177 13.43 15.73 -22.18
C VAL A 177 13.63 14.85 -23.42
N LYS A 178 14.34 15.34 -24.46
CA LYS A 178 14.66 14.53 -25.64
C LYS A 178 15.52 13.30 -25.30
N LEU A 179 16.49 13.44 -24.40
CA LEU A 179 17.34 12.33 -23.97
C LEU A 179 16.52 11.23 -23.27
N ILE A 180 15.65 11.64 -22.33
CA ILE A 180 14.77 10.70 -21.63
C ILE A 180 13.78 10.07 -22.62
N GLU A 181 13.17 10.87 -23.50
CA GLU A 181 12.25 10.41 -24.53
C GLU A 181 12.88 9.39 -25.49
N ARG A 182 14.14 9.60 -25.92
CA ARG A 182 14.87 8.63 -26.76
C ARG A 182 14.98 7.27 -26.05
N THR A 183 15.27 7.30 -24.76
CA THR A 183 15.38 6.09 -23.92
C THR A 183 14.04 5.38 -23.83
N VAL A 184 12.97 6.12 -23.52
CA VAL A 184 11.59 5.61 -23.47
C VAL A 184 11.17 4.98 -24.80
N LYS A 185 11.37 5.66 -25.93
CA LYS A 185 11.02 5.15 -27.26
C LYS A 185 11.81 3.90 -27.62
N SER A 186 13.11 3.87 -27.32
CA SER A 186 13.97 2.71 -27.56
C SER A 186 13.50 1.49 -26.75
N GLU A 187 13.26 1.66 -25.45
CA GLU A 187 12.86 0.55 -24.59
C GLU A 187 11.43 0.06 -24.90
N ASN A 188 10.51 0.97 -25.25
CA ASN A 188 9.19 0.59 -25.73
C ASN A 188 9.26 -0.14 -27.08
N TYR A 189 10.15 0.25 -28.00
CA TYR A 189 10.34 -0.47 -29.26
C TYR A 189 10.84 -1.91 -29.02
N ARG A 190 11.76 -2.09 -28.08
CA ARG A 190 12.30 -3.42 -27.72
C ARG A 190 11.29 -4.27 -26.95
N PHE A 191 10.49 -3.66 -26.09
CA PHE A 191 9.56 -4.33 -25.18
C PHE A 191 8.18 -3.64 -25.16
N PRO A 192 7.39 -3.68 -26.25
CA PRO A 192 6.18 -2.86 -26.42
C PRO A 192 5.02 -3.17 -25.46
N ASN A 193 5.07 -4.30 -24.76
CA ASN A 193 4.05 -4.70 -23.79
C ASN A 193 4.52 -4.56 -22.33
N ARG A 194 5.74 -4.07 -22.11
CA ARG A 194 6.33 -3.88 -20.79
C ARG A 194 6.15 -2.41 -20.40
N PRO A 195 5.47 -2.10 -19.29
CA PRO A 195 5.32 -0.73 -18.85
C PRO A 195 6.67 -0.13 -18.44
N ILE A 196 6.79 1.18 -18.65
CA ILE A 196 7.96 1.97 -18.23
C ILE A 196 7.50 2.94 -17.13
N TYR A 197 8.15 2.85 -15.98
CA TYR A 197 7.93 3.72 -14.84
C TYR A 197 8.89 4.90 -14.94
N LEU A 198 8.37 6.12 -14.91
CA LEU A 198 9.18 7.32 -14.73
C LEU A 198 9.00 7.79 -13.29
N VAL A 199 10.09 7.73 -12.52
CA VAL A 199 10.12 8.25 -11.15
C VAL A 199 10.87 9.56 -11.17
N GLY A 200 10.17 10.67 -10.93
CA GLY A 200 10.77 12.00 -10.97
C GLY A 200 10.68 12.67 -9.61
N GLU A 201 11.77 13.32 -9.20
CA GLU A 201 11.85 14.12 -7.99
C GLU A 201 11.97 15.60 -8.33
N SER A 202 11.14 16.48 -7.75
CA SER A 202 11.23 17.93 -7.95
C SER A 202 11.25 18.33 -9.44
N ILE A 203 12.34 18.95 -9.93
CA ILE A 203 12.57 19.26 -11.36
C ILE A 203 12.41 18.01 -12.24
N GLY A 204 12.92 16.87 -11.79
CA GLY A 204 12.83 15.60 -12.50
C GLY A 204 11.40 15.12 -12.69
N ALA A 205 10.49 15.46 -11.77
CA ALA A 205 9.06 15.19 -11.92
C ALA A 205 8.45 16.02 -13.06
N CYS A 206 8.85 17.29 -13.21
CA CYS A 206 8.43 18.12 -14.34
C CYS A 206 8.93 17.55 -15.67
N LEU A 207 10.20 17.13 -15.72
CA LEU A 207 10.77 16.49 -16.93
C LEU A 207 10.03 15.19 -17.27
N ALA A 208 9.68 14.37 -16.27
CA ALA A 208 8.90 13.15 -16.45
C ALA A 208 7.52 13.43 -17.05
N LEU A 209 6.83 14.47 -16.57
CA LEU A 209 5.53 14.91 -17.08
C LEU A 209 5.62 15.37 -18.55
N ASP A 210 6.64 16.15 -18.92
CA ASP A 210 6.84 16.60 -20.31
C ASP A 210 7.12 15.40 -21.25
N VAL A 211 7.96 14.45 -20.82
CA VAL A 211 8.20 13.20 -21.57
C VAL A 211 6.90 12.43 -21.77
N ALA A 212 6.07 12.31 -20.73
CA ALA A 212 4.80 11.60 -20.80
C ALA A 212 3.78 12.30 -21.71
N ALA A 213 3.71 13.62 -21.66
CA ALA A 213 2.85 14.44 -22.51
C ALA A 213 3.18 14.27 -24.00
N ARG A 214 4.47 14.13 -24.34
CA ARG A 214 4.95 13.90 -25.72
C ARG A 214 4.75 12.48 -26.22
N ASN A 215 4.52 11.52 -25.31
CA ASN A 215 4.45 10.10 -25.63
C ASN A 215 3.15 9.44 -25.14
N PRO A 216 1.96 9.98 -25.48
CA PRO A 216 0.68 9.52 -24.92
C PRO A 216 0.27 8.11 -25.35
N SER A 217 0.92 7.54 -26.36
CA SER A 217 0.67 6.18 -26.86
C SER A 217 1.53 5.11 -26.20
N ILE A 218 2.61 5.51 -25.50
CA ILE A 218 3.50 4.58 -24.79
C ILE A 218 2.91 4.29 -23.41
N ASP A 219 3.02 3.04 -22.98
CA ASP A 219 2.52 2.60 -21.69
C ASP A 219 3.43 3.07 -20.54
N LEU A 220 3.20 4.30 -20.09
CA LEU A 220 3.95 4.94 -19.00
C LEU A 220 3.15 4.93 -17.69
N ALA A 221 3.88 4.80 -16.58
CA ALA A 221 3.39 5.03 -15.22
C ALA A 221 4.30 6.06 -14.54
N LEU A 222 3.71 7.08 -13.91
CA LEU A 222 4.46 8.18 -13.30
C LEU A 222 4.43 8.08 -11.78
N ILE A 223 5.59 8.20 -11.14
CA ILE A 223 5.70 8.41 -9.69
C ILE A 223 6.44 9.73 -9.49
N LEU A 224 5.74 10.72 -8.95
CA LEU A 224 6.23 12.09 -8.86
C LEU A 224 6.39 12.46 -7.38
N ALA A 225 7.63 12.60 -6.93
CA ALA A 225 7.92 13.08 -5.58
C ALA A 225 8.13 14.59 -5.61
N ASN A 226 7.32 15.30 -4.81
CA ASN A 226 7.31 16.76 -4.69
C ASN A 226 7.39 17.46 -6.07
N PRO A 227 6.48 17.17 -7.02
CA PRO A 227 6.55 17.77 -8.34
C PRO A 227 6.45 19.28 -8.24
N ALA A 228 7.45 19.99 -8.77
CA ALA A 228 7.40 21.44 -8.74
C ALA A 228 6.29 21.96 -9.66
N THR A 229 5.34 22.70 -9.10
CA THR A 229 4.16 23.18 -9.84
C THR A 229 4.26 24.66 -10.21
N HIS A 230 5.01 25.41 -9.42
CA HIS A 230 5.26 26.83 -9.55
C HIS A 230 6.60 27.17 -8.87
N VAL A 231 7.17 28.34 -9.19
CA VAL A 231 8.29 28.91 -8.44
C VAL A 231 7.73 30.09 -7.68
N ASN A 232 7.80 30.08 -6.34
CA ASN A 232 7.36 31.22 -5.57
C ASN A 232 8.27 32.43 -5.86
N ASP A 233 7.70 33.47 -6.47
CA ASP A 233 8.37 34.73 -6.80
C ASP A 233 8.92 35.43 -5.54
N LEU A 234 8.30 35.21 -4.38
CA LEU A 234 8.72 35.74 -3.08
C LEU A 234 10.03 35.10 -2.58
N MET A 235 10.29 33.83 -2.95
CA MET A 235 11.50 33.08 -2.54
C MET A 235 12.62 33.18 -3.59
N SER A 236 12.25 33.14 -4.88
CA SER A 236 13.22 33.04 -5.98
C SER A 236 13.91 34.36 -6.32
N LYS A 237 13.25 35.51 -6.16
CA LYS A 237 13.83 36.83 -6.43
C LYS A 237 14.89 37.23 -5.40
N PRO A 238 14.67 37.08 -4.08
CA PRO A 238 15.72 37.29 -3.08
C PRO A 238 16.87 36.31 -3.24
N LEU A 239 16.60 35.02 -3.42
CA LEU A 239 17.65 34.01 -3.61
C LEU A 239 18.50 34.30 -4.86
N SER A 240 17.88 34.61 -5.99
CA SER A 240 18.60 34.96 -7.22
C SER A 240 19.37 36.27 -7.05
N GLY A 241 18.78 37.28 -6.41
CA GLY A 241 19.45 38.56 -6.12
C GLY A 241 20.68 38.38 -5.23
N MET A 242 20.57 37.58 -4.17
CA MET A 242 21.67 37.28 -3.24
C MET A 242 22.76 36.43 -3.91
N LEU A 243 22.39 35.40 -4.65
CA LEU A 243 23.34 34.57 -5.40
C LEU A 243 24.16 35.43 -6.37
N ASN A 244 23.54 36.39 -7.05
CA ASN A 244 24.21 37.30 -7.98
C ASN A 244 25.20 38.26 -7.30
N VAL A 245 25.07 38.52 -6.00
CA VAL A 245 25.95 39.43 -5.23
C VAL A 245 27.17 38.70 -4.62
N LEU A 246 27.13 37.37 -4.52
CA LEU A 246 28.27 36.58 -4.03
C LEU A 246 29.47 36.67 -5.00
N PRO A 247 30.71 36.87 -4.53
CA PRO A 247 31.89 36.95 -5.38
C PRO A 247 32.18 35.63 -6.12
N ASP A 248 32.66 35.72 -7.36
CA ASP A 248 32.87 34.57 -8.27
C ASP A 248 34.18 33.80 -8.01
N GLU A 249 35.12 34.37 -7.24
CA GLU A 249 36.44 33.81 -6.98
C GLU A 249 36.62 33.50 -5.48
N VAL A 250 36.99 32.25 -5.15
CA VAL A 250 38.12 31.84 -4.28
C VAL A 250 37.93 30.35 -3.92
N PRO A 251 38.58 29.38 -4.59
CA PRO A 251 38.42 27.95 -4.27
C PRO A 251 39.17 27.44 -3.02
N THR A 252 40.10 28.20 -2.44
CA THR A 252 41.17 27.60 -1.60
C THR A 252 41.21 28.02 -0.13
N LEU A 253 40.37 28.94 0.34
CA LEU A 253 40.24 29.32 1.77
C LEU A 253 38.82 29.04 2.33
N LEU A 254 38.01 28.28 1.58
CA LEU A 254 36.56 28.14 1.78
C LEU A 254 36.12 27.11 2.81
N GLU A 255 36.97 26.20 3.26
CA GLU A 255 36.53 25.17 4.22
C GLU A 255 36.25 25.76 5.61
N GLU A 256 36.96 26.82 6.02
CA GLU A 256 36.77 27.47 7.32
C GLU A 256 35.85 28.70 7.26
N ILE A 257 35.88 29.49 6.19
CA ILE A 257 35.15 30.77 6.11
C ILE A 257 33.72 30.60 5.55
N PHE A 258 33.53 29.70 4.59
CA PHE A 258 32.20 29.46 4.01
C PHE A 258 31.32 28.58 4.88
N GLY A 259 31.90 27.78 5.77
CA GLY A 259 31.14 27.13 6.85
C GLY A 259 30.39 28.19 7.67
N ASP A 260 31.10 29.21 8.15
CA ASP A 260 30.51 30.29 8.96
C ASP A 260 29.63 31.24 8.13
N ALA A 261 30.01 31.60 6.91
CA ALA A 261 29.22 32.51 6.07
C ALA A 261 27.95 31.86 5.50
N LEU A 262 28.00 30.58 5.12
CA LEU A 262 26.82 29.82 4.70
C LEU A 262 25.92 29.51 5.91
N THR A 263 26.49 29.18 7.08
CA THR A 263 25.72 28.99 8.32
C THR A 263 25.06 30.30 8.75
N ALA A 264 25.77 31.43 8.73
CA ALA A 264 25.20 32.75 9.01
C ALA A 264 24.15 33.17 7.95
N MET A 265 24.33 32.80 6.67
CA MET A 265 23.30 32.98 5.64
C MET A 265 22.06 32.12 5.91
N LEU A 266 22.24 30.87 6.34
CA LEU A 266 21.15 29.95 6.66
C LEU A 266 20.45 30.32 7.97
N GLU A 267 21.17 30.89 8.93
CA GLU A 267 20.64 31.46 10.16
C GLU A 267 19.89 32.76 9.88
N ALA A 268 20.40 33.64 9.00
CA ALA A 268 19.67 34.83 8.55
C ALA A 268 18.41 34.47 7.76
N LEU A 269 18.49 33.47 6.87
CA LEU A 269 17.33 32.87 6.21
C LEU A 269 16.40 32.15 7.20
N SER A 270 16.89 31.61 8.30
CA SER A 270 16.01 31.04 9.33
C SER A 270 15.34 32.14 10.13
N ASP A 271 16.04 33.20 10.55
CA ASP A 271 15.51 34.29 11.36
C ASP A 271 14.50 35.16 10.60
N GLU A 272 14.79 35.50 9.34
CA GLU A 272 13.92 36.34 8.51
C GLU A 272 12.62 35.61 8.11
N PHE A 273 12.68 34.27 8.01
CA PHE A 273 11.53 33.42 7.68
C PHE A 273 10.83 32.81 8.92
N SER A 274 11.47 32.82 10.10
CA SER A 274 10.88 32.46 11.39
C SER A 274 9.73 33.38 11.79
N VAL A 275 9.75 34.65 11.35
CA VAL A 275 8.69 35.64 11.62
C VAL A 275 7.38 35.28 10.88
N GLN A 276 7.42 34.44 9.84
CA GLN A 276 6.26 34.07 9.00
C GLN A 276 5.78 32.62 9.16
N ARG A 277 6.26 31.85 10.15
CA ARG A 277 5.96 30.39 10.31
C ARG A 277 6.27 29.57 9.04
N MET A 278 7.40 29.83 8.39
CA MET A 278 7.89 29.01 7.27
C MET A 278 9.05 28.14 7.74
N ASP A 279 9.02 26.84 7.39
CA ASP A 279 10.06 25.88 7.76
C ASP A 279 11.20 25.90 6.71
N VAL A 280 12.37 26.42 7.11
CA VAL A 280 13.61 26.40 6.32
C VAL A 280 14.39 25.08 6.56
N GLY A 281 13.73 24.06 7.13
CA GLY A 281 14.29 22.75 7.48
C GLY A 281 15.05 22.03 6.37
N MET A 282 14.73 22.31 5.10
CA MET A 282 15.39 21.74 3.91
C MET A 282 16.92 21.82 3.94
N LEU A 283 17.46 22.97 4.34
CA LEU A 283 18.90 23.22 4.37
C LEU A 283 19.44 22.85 5.74
N ARG A 284 18.67 23.06 6.81
CA ARG A 284 19.08 22.73 8.17
C ARG A 284 19.36 21.25 8.37
N ASP A 285 18.55 20.33 7.83
CA ASP A 285 18.77 18.89 7.98
C ASP A 285 19.93 18.36 7.12
N LEU A 286 20.20 19.00 5.98
CA LEU A 286 21.33 18.69 5.11
C LEU A 286 22.66 19.25 5.64
N PHE A 287 22.63 20.40 6.31
CA PHE A 287 23.82 21.11 6.83
C PHE A 287 24.09 20.90 8.32
N THR A 288 23.17 20.27 9.08
CA THR A 288 23.40 19.90 10.49
C THR A 288 24.51 18.87 10.67
N VAL A 289 24.90 18.16 9.60
CA VAL A 289 26.08 17.28 9.62
C VAL A 289 27.29 18.04 9.06
N SER A 290 28.03 18.72 9.94
CA SER A 290 29.18 19.57 9.57
C SER A 290 30.25 18.87 8.70
N ALA A 291 30.39 17.55 8.81
CA ALA A 291 31.33 16.76 8.02
C ALA A 291 31.00 16.66 6.52
N ASN A 292 29.79 17.06 6.09
CA ASN A 292 29.31 16.88 4.72
C ASN A 292 29.14 18.19 3.91
N LEU A 293 29.36 19.34 4.55
CA LEU A 293 29.41 20.67 3.91
C LEU A 293 30.26 20.72 2.63
N PRO A 294 31.45 20.09 2.56
CA PRO A 294 32.30 20.14 1.36
C PRO A 294 31.68 19.47 0.11
N ILE A 295 30.81 18.48 0.29
CA ILE A 295 30.18 17.76 -0.82
C ILE A 295 28.99 18.56 -1.33
N LEU A 296 28.18 19.09 -0.39
CA LEU A 296 27.04 19.92 -0.71
C LEU A 296 27.44 21.22 -1.39
N SER A 297 28.53 21.85 -0.96
CA SER A 297 29.06 23.05 -1.63
C SER A 297 29.55 22.76 -3.06
N ARG A 298 30.00 21.53 -3.33
CA ARG A 298 30.37 21.09 -4.68
C ARG A 298 29.16 20.76 -5.55
N ILE A 299 28.10 20.18 -5.00
CA ILE A 299 26.84 19.92 -5.73
C ILE A 299 26.12 21.23 -6.05
N PHE A 300 26.07 22.14 -5.07
CA PHE A 300 25.28 23.37 -5.10
C PHE A 300 26.15 24.62 -5.22
N THR A 301 27.09 24.65 -6.18
CA THR A 301 27.82 25.88 -6.49
C THR A 301 26.87 26.99 -6.94
N LYS A 302 27.23 28.25 -6.74
CA LYS A 302 26.44 29.43 -7.15
C LYS A 302 25.92 29.31 -8.59
N ASP A 303 26.82 29.08 -9.55
CA ASP A 303 26.46 28.97 -10.96
C ASP A 303 25.53 27.78 -11.25
N THR A 304 25.72 26.69 -10.52
CA THR A 304 24.89 25.49 -10.67
C THR A 304 23.49 25.74 -10.11
N LEU A 305 23.37 26.36 -8.94
CA LEU A 305 22.08 26.73 -8.36
C LEU A 305 21.31 27.69 -9.28
N LEU A 306 21.95 28.75 -9.76
CA LEU A 306 21.34 29.69 -10.72
C LEU A 306 20.87 28.96 -11.98
N TRP A 307 21.71 28.09 -12.55
CA TRP A 307 21.33 27.29 -13.70
C TRP A 307 20.15 26.35 -13.41
N LYS A 308 20.14 25.66 -12.27
CA LYS A 308 19.07 24.73 -11.90
C LYS A 308 17.74 25.46 -11.64
N LEU A 309 17.78 26.70 -11.15
CA LEU A 309 16.60 27.55 -11.03
C LEU A 309 16.02 27.91 -12.40
N GLU A 310 16.87 28.26 -13.38
CA GLU A 310 16.42 28.50 -14.76
C GLU A 310 15.90 27.22 -15.43
N LEU A 311 16.56 26.09 -15.18
CA LEU A 311 16.10 24.77 -15.62
C LEU A 311 14.71 24.46 -15.06
N LEU A 312 14.50 24.70 -13.76
CA LEU A 312 13.22 24.51 -13.06
C LEU A 312 12.11 25.38 -13.68
N LYS A 313 12.36 26.69 -13.85
CA LYS A 313 11.40 27.62 -14.48
C LYS A 313 11.02 27.15 -15.89
N SER A 314 12.01 26.74 -16.68
CA SER A 314 11.79 26.22 -18.03
C SER A 314 10.97 24.92 -18.03
N ALA A 315 11.26 24.00 -17.10
CA ALA A 315 10.54 22.74 -16.98
C ALA A 315 9.08 22.95 -16.54
N ILE A 316 8.83 23.82 -15.55
CA ILE A 316 7.47 24.17 -15.10
C ILE A 316 6.66 24.79 -16.25
N ALA A 317 7.23 25.75 -16.97
CA ALA A 317 6.55 26.38 -18.10
C ALA A 317 6.17 25.37 -19.20
N SER A 318 7.06 24.41 -19.48
CA SER A 318 6.80 23.34 -20.46
C SER A 318 5.67 22.40 -20.02
N VAL A 319 5.66 21.99 -18.75
CA VAL A 319 4.62 21.10 -18.20
C VAL A 319 3.27 21.79 -18.18
N ASN A 320 3.20 23.03 -17.67
CA ASN A 320 1.93 23.76 -17.55
C ASN A 320 1.27 24.01 -18.92
N SER A 321 2.04 24.04 -20.01
CA SER A 321 1.49 24.20 -21.37
C SER A 321 0.97 22.91 -22.01
N HIS A 322 1.31 21.72 -21.49
CA HIS A 322 0.95 20.44 -22.13
C HIS A 322 0.46 19.35 -21.17
N LEU A 323 0.21 19.67 -19.89
CA LEU A 323 -0.24 18.72 -18.87
C LEU A 323 -1.46 17.87 -19.31
N TYR A 324 -2.40 18.48 -20.03
CA TYR A 324 -3.61 17.82 -20.55
C TYR A 324 -3.34 16.72 -21.58
N ALA A 325 -2.14 16.67 -22.16
CA ALA A 325 -1.73 15.64 -23.11
C ALA A 325 -1.25 14.36 -22.41
N VAL A 326 -0.93 14.42 -21.10
CA VAL A 326 -0.52 13.24 -20.34
C VAL A 326 -1.66 12.23 -20.29
N ARG A 327 -1.33 10.97 -20.61
CA ARG A 327 -2.26 9.82 -20.56
C ARG A 327 -1.84 8.75 -19.56
N ALA A 328 -0.68 8.92 -18.94
CA ALA A 328 -0.10 8.00 -17.98
C ALA A 328 -0.86 8.05 -16.64
N GLU A 329 -1.00 6.88 -16.01
CA GLU A 329 -1.42 6.79 -14.61
C GLU A 329 -0.34 7.42 -13.72
N THR A 330 -0.74 8.20 -12.72
CA THR A 330 0.19 9.02 -11.94
C THR A 330 -0.01 8.81 -10.44
N LEU A 331 1.08 8.57 -9.72
CA LEU A 331 1.16 8.59 -8.28
C LEU A 331 1.99 9.80 -7.84
N ILE A 332 1.36 10.77 -7.19
CA ILE A 332 2.02 11.95 -6.63
C ILE A 332 2.28 11.73 -5.14
N LEU A 333 3.53 11.90 -4.72
CA LEU A 333 3.97 11.87 -3.34
C LEU A 333 4.29 13.31 -2.92
N VAL A 334 3.57 13.82 -1.93
CA VAL A 334 3.64 15.21 -1.48
C VAL A 334 4.13 15.24 -0.06
N SER A 335 5.17 16.01 0.19
CA SER A 335 5.68 16.30 1.52
C SER A 335 4.87 17.43 2.19
N GLY A 336 4.55 17.27 3.48
CA GLY A 336 3.74 18.20 4.25
C GLY A 336 4.47 19.49 4.64
N HIS A 337 5.81 19.46 4.72
CA HIS A 337 6.63 20.64 5.07
C HIS A 337 7.27 21.34 3.85
N ASP A 338 7.02 20.88 2.63
CA ASP A 338 7.55 21.54 1.42
C ASP A 338 6.70 22.75 1.01
N GLN A 339 7.05 23.92 1.55
CA GLN A 339 6.40 25.19 1.22
C GLN A 339 7.10 25.94 0.06
N TRP A 340 8.19 25.39 -0.50
CA TRP A 340 9.01 26.09 -1.50
C TRP A 340 8.51 25.81 -2.92
N LEU A 341 8.22 24.55 -3.24
CA LEU A 341 7.89 24.11 -4.61
C LEU A 341 6.44 23.64 -4.79
N LEU A 342 5.73 23.42 -3.69
CA LEU A 342 4.39 22.85 -3.68
C LEU A 342 3.35 23.90 -3.30
N ASN A 343 2.31 23.99 -4.13
CA ASN A 343 1.07 24.68 -3.80
C ASN A 343 -0.04 23.63 -3.84
N GLU A 344 -0.81 23.52 -2.75
CA GLU A 344 -1.91 22.55 -2.66
C GLU A 344 -2.92 22.73 -3.80
N GLU A 345 -3.20 23.96 -4.22
CA GLU A 345 -4.11 24.26 -5.33
C GLU A 345 -3.60 23.67 -6.66
N ASP A 346 -2.28 23.65 -6.86
CA ASP A 346 -1.70 23.07 -8.06
C ASP A 346 -1.68 21.54 -8.02
N ILE A 347 -1.50 20.94 -6.84
CA ILE A 347 -1.63 19.48 -6.67
C ILE A 347 -3.05 19.04 -6.96
N ASP A 348 -4.05 19.80 -6.48
CA ASP A 348 -5.46 19.57 -6.81
C ASP A 348 -5.74 19.80 -8.30
N ARG A 349 -5.10 20.78 -8.94
CA ARG A 349 -5.17 20.96 -10.39
C ARG A 349 -4.60 19.74 -11.11
N PHE A 350 -3.45 19.22 -10.66
CA PHE A 350 -2.81 18.05 -11.26
C PHE A 350 -3.69 16.82 -11.13
N SER A 351 -4.27 16.58 -9.94
CA SER A 351 -5.11 15.42 -9.71
C SER A 351 -6.40 15.43 -10.55
N ARG A 352 -6.98 16.62 -10.77
CA ARG A 352 -8.15 16.79 -11.64
C ARG A 352 -7.82 16.71 -13.13
N THR A 353 -6.59 17.05 -13.53
CA THR A 353 -6.18 17.08 -14.94
C THR A 353 -5.61 15.74 -15.42
N LEU A 354 -4.83 15.08 -14.57
CA LEU A 354 -4.14 13.83 -14.90
C LEU A 354 -5.10 12.64 -14.76
N PRO A 355 -5.10 11.70 -15.73
CA PRO A 355 -5.96 10.54 -15.64
C PRO A 355 -5.49 9.58 -14.55
N ASN A 356 -6.43 9.09 -13.73
CA ASN A 356 -6.17 8.13 -12.65
C ASN A 356 -5.02 8.59 -11.73
N CYS A 357 -5.03 9.87 -11.36
CA CYS A 357 -4.03 10.44 -10.46
C CYS A 357 -4.32 10.05 -9.00
N ILE A 358 -3.32 9.50 -8.33
CA ILE A 358 -3.35 9.13 -6.91
C ILE A 358 -2.43 10.10 -6.17
N VAL A 359 -2.93 10.78 -5.15
CA VAL A 359 -2.12 11.68 -4.32
C VAL A 359 -1.90 11.04 -2.95
N ARG A 360 -0.65 11.00 -2.47
CA ARG A 360 -0.29 10.58 -1.12
C ARG A 360 0.46 11.71 -0.43
N LYS A 361 -0.14 12.29 0.61
CA LYS A 361 0.46 13.33 1.45
C LYS A 361 1.21 12.72 2.65
N PHE A 362 2.37 13.27 2.98
CA PHE A 362 3.19 12.90 4.14
C PHE A 362 3.33 14.11 5.06
N ASN A 363 2.39 14.25 6.00
CA ASN A 363 2.23 15.50 6.77
C ASN A 363 3.47 15.91 7.57
N ASP A 364 4.26 14.94 8.04
CA ASP A 364 5.43 15.15 8.90
C ASP A 364 6.76 14.99 8.15
N SER A 365 6.73 14.88 6.82
CA SER A 365 7.93 14.74 5.99
C SER A 365 8.48 16.09 5.52
N GLY A 366 9.77 16.12 5.22
CA GLY A 366 10.53 17.23 4.65
C GLY A 366 10.77 17.11 3.14
N ASN A 367 11.64 17.95 2.60
CA ASN A 367 11.73 18.17 1.15
C ASN A 367 12.39 17.03 0.36
N PHE A 368 13.22 16.21 1.03
CA PHE A 368 13.89 15.03 0.44
C PHE A 368 13.15 13.74 0.76
N LEU A 369 11.87 13.70 0.40
CA LEU A 369 10.94 12.64 0.78
C LEU A 369 11.47 11.22 0.51
N LEU A 370 12.16 11.01 -0.62
CA LEU A 370 12.67 9.69 -1.02
C LEU A 370 13.91 9.23 -0.21
N LEU A 371 14.55 10.14 0.53
CA LEU A 371 15.71 9.88 1.40
C LEU A 371 15.35 9.77 2.89
N GLU A 372 14.10 10.00 3.26
CA GLU A 372 13.66 9.90 4.66
C GLU A 372 13.54 8.46 5.16
N ASP A 373 13.82 8.25 6.46
CA ASP A 373 13.73 6.94 7.11
C ASP A 373 12.30 6.37 7.07
N GLY A 374 11.29 7.23 7.20
CA GLY A 374 9.87 6.85 7.28
C GLY A 374 9.24 6.46 5.94
N VAL A 375 9.92 6.68 4.81
CA VAL A 375 9.35 6.50 3.47
C VAL A 375 9.85 5.18 2.87
N ASP A 376 8.93 4.32 2.45
CA ASP A 376 9.22 3.07 1.73
C ASP A 376 8.45 3.04 0.41
N LEU A 377 9.15 3.36 -0.68
CA LEU A 377 8.51 3.51 -1.99
C LEU A 377 7.86 2.20 -2.47
N VAL A 378 8.47 1.05 -2.21
CA VAL A 378 7.90 -0.24 -2.60
C VAL A 378 6.63 -0.53 -1.81
N THR A 379 6.61 -0.25 -0.51
CA THR A 379 5.40 -0.39 0.30
C THR A 379 4.30 0.53 -0.21
N ILE A 380 4.61 1.80 -0.51
CA ILE A 380 3.65 2.75 -1.06
C ILE A 380 3.06 2.25 -2.39
N ILE A 381 3.91 1.75 -3.29
CA ILE A 381 3.49 1.18 -4.58
C ILE A 381 2.55 -0.02 -4.38
N LYS A 382 2.85 -0.91 -3.40
CA LYS A 382 1.97 -2.04 -3.04
C LYS A 382 0.62 -1.53 -2.52
N CYS A 383 0.66 -0.59 -1.57
CA CYS A 383 -0.52 0.02 -0.94
C CYS A 383 -1.44 0.71 -1.94
N LYS A 384 -0.89 1.33 -2.98
CA LYS A 384 -1.72 2.01 -3.98
C LYS A 384 -2.08 1.12 -5.17
N CYS A 385 -1.70 -0.17 -5.13
CA CYS A 385 -1.88 -1.12 -6.22
C CYS A 385 -1.31 -0.60 -7.55
N PHE A 386 -0.18 0.11 -7.47
CA PHE A 386 0.41 0.85 -8.59
C PHE A 386 1.45 0.01 -9.37
N TYR A 387 1.93 -1.09 -8.79
CA TYR A 387 2.83 -2.02 -9.47
C TYR A 387 2.05 -2.86 -10.49
N ARG A 388 2.46 -2.83 -11.76
CA ARG A 388 1.88 -3.61 -12.85
C ARG A 388 2.95 -4.03 -13.83
N ARG A 389 2.83 -5.25 -14.36
CA ARG A 389 3.76 -5.78 -15.37
C ARG A 389 3.19 -5.74 -16.78
N GLY A 390 1.91 -5.46 -16.91
CA GLY A 390 1.23 -5.21 -18.18
C GLY A 390 0.50 -3.87 -18.17
N LYS A 391 -0.35 -3.68 -19.18
CA LYS A 391 -1.09 -2.42 -19.41
C LYS A 391 -2.00 -1.97 -18.27
N PHE A 392 -2.48 -2.91 -17.46
CA PHE A 392 -3.35 -2.64 -16.33
C PHE A 392 -2.88 -3.45 -15.14
N HIS A 393 -3.08 -2.93 -13.93
CA HIS A 393 -2.82 -3.67 -12.70
C HIS A 393 -3.70 -4.92 -12.61
N ASP A 394 -3.08 -6.07 -12.36
CA ASP A 394 -3.76 -7.32 -12.05
C ASP A 394 -3.55 -7.68 -10.57
N TYR A 395 -4.61 -7.57 -9.77
CA TYR A 395 -4.59 -7.83 -8.31
C TYR A 395 -4.10 -9.24 -7.92
N ILE A 396 -4.06 -10.18 -8.87
CA ILE A 396 -3.61 -11.55 -8.61
C ILE A 396 -2.17 -11.73 -9.07
N SER A 397 -1.86 -11.42 -10.33
CA SER A 397 -0.52 -11.66 -10.85
C SER A 397 0.49 -10.58 -10.46
N ASP A 398 0.08 -9.34 -10.26
CA ASP A 398 0.99 -8.24 -9.88
C ASP A 398 1.07 -8.05 -8.36
N TYR A 399 0.40 -8.90 -7.58
CA TYR A 399 0.54 -8.89 -6.14
C TYR A 399 1.94 -9.31 -5.69
N ILE A 400 2.49 -8.55 -4.75
CA ILE A 400 3.77 -8.84 -4.08
C ILE A 400 3.47 -9.15 -2.62
N LEU A 401 3.99 -10.28 -2.13
CA LEU A 401 3.85 -10.69 -0.73
C LEU A 401 4.42 -9.64 0.24
N PRO A 402 3.85 -9.52 1.46
CA PRO A 402 4.42 -8.67 2.47
C PRO A 402 5.78 -9.21 2.91
N THR A 403 6.72 -8.33 3.20
CA THR A 403 7.96 -8.73 3.90
C THR A 403 7.63 -9.10 5.36
N PRO A 404 8.51 -9.84 6.06
CA PRO A 404 8.33 -10.09 7.49
C PRO A 404 8.23 -8.79 8.32
N PHE A 405 8.91 -7.72 7.89
CA PHE A 405 8.83 -6.42 8.53
C PHE A 405 7.50 -5.70 8.27
N GLU A 406 6.99 -5.73 7.04
CA GLU A 406 5.65 -5.20 6.72
C GLU A 406 4.58 -5.95 7.56
N LEU A 407 4.69 -7.28 7.70
CA LEU A 407 3.79 -8.06 8.55
C LEU A 407 3.92 -7.69 10.04
N LYS A 408 5.14 -7.41 10.52
CA LYS A 408 5.37 -6.93 11.89
C LYS A 408 4.68 -5.59 12.14
N GLN A 409 4.78 -4.64 11.20
CA GLN A 409 4.10 -3.35 11.31
C GLN A 409 2.59 -3.53 11.44
N GLN A 410 1.99 -4.39 10.61
CA GLN A 410 0.56 -4.73 10.71
C GLN A 410 0.18 -5.36 12.05
N LEU A 411 1.04 -6.22 12.61
CA LEU A 411 0.83 -6.80 13.94
C LEU A 411 0.89 -5.73 15.04
N GLU A 412 1.83 -4.79 14.97
CA GLU A 412 1.95 -3.70 15.94
C GLU A 412 0.74 -2.75 15.88
N GLU A 413 0.26 -2.41 14.68
CA GLU A 413 -0.97 -1.61 14.48
C GLU A 413 -2.20 -2.26 15.14
N HIS A 414 -2.27 -3.59 15.09
CA HIS A 414 -3.36 -4.37 15.66
C HIS A 414 -3.06 -4.93 17.06
N ARG A 415 -1.91 -4.60 17.64
CA ARG A 415 -1.42 -5.21 18.89
C ARG A 415 -2.37 -4.99 20.06
N LEU A 416 -2.96 -3.80 20.17
CA LEU A 416 -3.93 -3.51 21.22
C LEU A 416 -5.16 -4.44 21.10
N LEU A 417 -5.70 -4.59 19.90
CA LEU A 417 -6.83 -5.51 19.65
C LEU A 417 -6.42 -6.96 19.90
N ILE A 418 -5.29 -7.42 19.37
CA ILE A 418 -4.82 -8.81 19.51
C ILE A 418 -4.55 -9.14 20.98
N ASN A 419 -3.86 -8.28 21.72
CA ASN A 419 -3.60 -8.51 23.14
C ASN A 419 -4.88 -8.44 23.97
N ALA A 420 -5.76 -7.46 23.68
CA ALA A 420 -7.03 -7.31 24.37
C ALA A 420 -7.96 -8.49 24.12
N THR A 421 -7.90 -9.13 22.96
CA THR A 421 -8.81 -10.23 22.59
C THR A 421 -8.22 -11.62 22.76
N SER A 422 -6.90 -11.75 22.91
CA SER A 422 -6.19 -13.04 23.08
C SER A 422 -6.83 -14.18 22.25
N PRO A 423 -6.74 -14.11 20.91
CA PRO A 423 -7.42 -15.03 20.00
C PRO A 423 -7.20 -16.50 20.35
N VAL A 424 -8.27 -17.29 20.37
CA VAL A 424 -8.22 -18.76 20.48
C VAL A 424 -8.46 -19.36 19.11
N MET A 425 -7.49 -20.14 18.62
CA MET A 425 -7.57 -20.79 17.31
C MET A 425 -7.82 -22.30 17.45
N LEU A 426 -8.95 -22.78 16.93
CA LEU A 426 -9.31 -24.19 16.90
C LEU A 426 -9.42 -24.69 15.46
N SER A 427 -9.01 -25.93 15.21
CA SER A 427 -9.24 -26.60 13.93
C SER A 427 -9.64 -28.06 14.11
N THR A 428 -10.24 -28.65 13.08
CA THR A 428 -10.66 -30.07 13.06
C THR A 428 -9.67 -30.90 12.25
N LEU A 429 -9.08 -31.93 12.86
CA LEU A 429 -8.22 -32.90 12.18
C LEU A 429 -9.02 -33.82 11.24
N GLU A 430 -8.34 -34.54 10.36
CA GLU A 430 -8.97 -35.47 9.41
C GLU A 430 -9.84 -36.55 10.10
N ASN A 431 -9.39 -37.02 11.27
CA ASN A 431 -10.10 -37.99 12.11
C ASN A 431 -11.32 -37.39 12.86
N GLY A 432 -11.62 -36.10 12.67
CA GLY A 432 -12.74 -35.40 13.30
C GLY A 432 -12.45 -34.83 14.70
N LYS A 433 -11.24 -35.03 15.23
CA LYS A 433 -10.85 -34.46 16.53
C LYS A 433 -10.63 -32.95 16.41
N ILE A 434 -11.26 -32.19 17.31
CA ILE A 434 -10.99 -30.75 17.48
C ILE A 434 -9.68 -30.60 18.26
N VAL A 435 -8.82 -29.69 17.82
CA VAL A 435 -7.55 -29.35 18.48
C VAL A 435 -7.39 -27.84 18.64
N ARG A 436 -6.68 -27.42 19.70
CA ARG A 436 -6.31 -26.01 19.95
C ARG A 436 -5.07 -25.64 19.15
N SER A 437 -5.15 -25.79 17.83
CA SER A 437 -4.09 -25.43 16.90
C SER A 437 -4.70 -25.25 15.52
N LEU A 438 -3.92 -24.74 14.58
CA LEU A 438 -4.32 -24.63 13.18
C LEU A 438 -4.02 -25.89 12.36
N GLU A 439 -3.50 -26.98 12.95
CA GLU A 439 -3.00 -28.18 12.24
C GLU A 439 -4.02 -28.87 11.34
N GLY A 440 -5.31 -28.81 11.66
CA GLY A 440 -6.39 -29.37 10.85
C GLY A 440 -6.60 -28.70 9.49
N LEU A 441 -5.93 -27.56 9.25
CA LEU A 441 -6.02 -26.86 7.97
C LEU A 441 -5.12 -27.49 6.90
N PRO A 442 -5.61 -27.59 5.64
CA PRO A 442 -4.78 -28.03 4.53
C PRO A 442 -3.59 -27.09 4.33
N SER A 443 -2.40 -27.65 4.09
CA SER A 443 -1.18 -26.88 3.79
C SER A 443 -1.03 -26.49 2.33
N GLU A 444 -1.69 -27.22 1.42
CA GLU A 444 -1.66 -26.98 -0.02
C GLU A 444 -3.05 -26.62 -0.54
N GLY A 445 -3.10 -25.67 -1.47
CA GLY A 445 -4.32 -25.27 -2.14
C GLY A 445 -4.63 -26.01 -3.44
N PRO A 446 -5.76 -25.70 -4.08
CA PRO A 446 -6.67 -24.60 -3.73
C PRO A 446 -7.52 -24.89 -2.49
N VAL A 447 -7.64 -23.90 -1.60
CA VAL A 447 -8.53 -23.96 -0.42
C VAL A 447 -9.44 -22.73 -0.43
N LEU A 448 -10.72 -22.93 -0.15
CA LEU A 448 -11.70 -21.87 0.05
C LEU A 448 -12.17 -21.87 1.51
N TYR A 449 -11.81 -20.84 2.26
CA TYR A 449 -12.27 -20.58 3.62
C TYR A 449 -13.58 -19.81 3.53
N VAL A 450 -14.65 -20.34 4.11
CA VAL A 450 -15.99 -19.75 4.07
C VAL A 450 -16.51 -19.60 5.49
N GLY A 451 -16.92 -18.39 5.87
CA GLY A 451 -17.35 -18.12 7.24
C GLY A 451 -18.26 -16.92 7.37
N TYR A 452 -18.43 -16.47 8.61
CA TYR A 452 -19.18 -15.28 9.00
C TYR A 452 -18.25 -14.05 9.07
N HIS A 453 -18.68 -12.93 8.49
CA HIS A 453 -17.97 -11.65 8.57
C HIS A 453 -18.43 -10.87 9.80
N MET A 454 -17.54 -10.68 10.79
CA MET A 454 -17.86 -9.84 11.95
C MET A 454 -17.92 -8.36 11.55
N ILE A 455 -18.52 -7.55 12.41
CA ILE A 455 -18.62 -6.10 12.23
C ILE A 455 -17.27 -5.51 11.86
N LEU A 456 -17.22 -4.75 10.76
CA LEU A 456 -16.03 -4.10 10.18
C LEU A 456 -14.85 -5.03 9.86
N GLY A 457 -14.99 -6.35 9.97
CA GLY A 457 -13.90 -7.30 9.74
C GLY A 457 -12.85 -7.33 10.86
N PHE A 458 -13.22 -7.07 12.12
CA PHE A 458 -12.27 -7.07 13.24
C PHE A 458 -11.54 -8.40 13.45
N GLU A 459 -12.07 -9.50 12.91
CA GLU A 459 -11.47 -10.83 12.96
C GLU A 459 -10.28 -11.02 12.00
N LEU A 460 -10.18 -10.19 10.96
CA LEU A 460 -9.26 -10.42 9.85
C LEU A 460 -7.79 -10.34 10.26
N ALA A 461 -7.43 -9.32 11.04
CA ALA A 461 -6.04 -9.08 11.43
C ALA A 461 -5.41 -10.28 12.18
N PRO A 462 -5.99 -10.77 13.30
CA PRO A 462 -5.45 -11.95 13.98
C PRO A 462 -5.52 -13.22 13.11
N MET A 463 -6.60 -13.42 12.34
CA MET A 463 -6.73 -14.61 11.49
C MET A 463 -5.64 -14.67 10.40
N VAL A 464 -5.49 -13.61 9.61
CA VAL A 464 -4.55 -13.56 8.47
C VAL A 464 -3.11 -13.66 8.96
N THR A 465 -2.77 -12.94 10.03
CA THR A 465 -1.41 -12.91 10.56
C THR A 465 -1.02 -14.26 11.19
N GLN A 466 -1.91 -14.90 11.94
CA GLN A 466 -1.63 -16.18 12.60
C GLN A 466 -1.53 -17.35 11.60
N LEU A 467 -2.38 -17.39 10.57
CA LEU A 467 -2.28 -18.37 9.48
C LEU A 467 -0.96 -18.26 8.71
N LEU A 468 -0.52 -17.03 8.42
CA LEU A 468 0.73 -16.79 7.71
C LEU A 468 1.94 -17.14 8.59
N LYS A 469 1.91 -16.76 9.86
CA LYS A 469 2.98 -17.02 10.82
C LYS A 469 3.14 -18.51 11.14
N GLU A 470 2.05 -19.19 11.51
CA GLU A 470 2.10 -20.57 12.03
C GLU A 470 2.05 -21.64 10.94
N ARG A 471 1.31 -21.40 9.86
CA ARG A 471 1.08 -22.40 8.81
C ARG A 471 1.68 -22.02 7.46
N ASN A 472 2.30 -20.84 7.34
CA ASN A 472 2.72 -20.26 6.06
C ASN A 472 1.58 -20.21 5.03
N ILE A 473 0.34 -20.05 5.52
CA ILE A 473 -0.86 -19.96 4.69
C ILE A 473 -1.12 -18.48 4.41
N HIS A 474 -0.83 -18.07 3.17
CA HIS A 474 -1.14 -16.72 2.72
C HIS A 474 -2.59 -16.64 2.23
N LEU A 475 -3.46 -16.14 3.12
CA LEU A 475 -4.89 -16.05 2.90
C LEU A 475 -5.26 -14.84 2.00
N ARG A 476 -5.84 -15.12 0.83
CA ARG A 476 -6.26 -14.12 -0.15
C ARG A 476 -7.75 -13.78 0.03
N GLY A 477 -8.04 -12.66 0.70
CA GLY A 477 -9.42 -12.19 0.91
C GLY A 477 -10.05 -11.62 -0.35
N LEU A 478 -11.28 -12.07 -0.66
CA LEU A 478 -12.12 -11.42 -1.66
C LEU A 478 -12.84 -10.23 -1.02
N THR A 479 -12.35 -9.03 -1.29
CA THR A 479 -12.77 -7.79 -0.62
C THR A 479 -13.60 -6.90 -1.53
N HIS A 480 -14.42 -6.03 -0.93
CA HIS A 480 -15.23 -5.09 -1.70
C HIS A 480 -14.33 -4.13 -2.52
N PRO A 481 -14.63 -3.83 -3.80
CA PRO A 481 -13.80 -2.97 -4.64
C PRO A 481 -13.56 -1.56 -4.09
N MET A 482 -14.45 -1.07 -3.20
CA MET A 482 -14.28 0.21 -2.51
C MET A 482 -12.91 0.34 -1.81
N ILE A 483 -12.37 -0.77 -1.28
CA ILE A 483 -11.06 -0.78 -0.60
C ILE A 483 -9.94 -0.36 -1.56
N PHE A 484 -10.11 -0.57 -2.87
CA PHE A 484 -9.10 -0.29 -3.90
C PHE A 484 -9.35 1.00 -4.68
N MET A 485 -10.39 1.75 -4.32
CA MET A 485 -10.62 3.07 -4.90
C MET A 485 -9.55 4.03 -4.36
N ASN A 486 -8.91 4.75 -5.27
CA ASN A 486 -7.89 5.75 -4.96
C ASN A 486 -8.37 7.15 -5.39
N LYS A 487 -9.68 7.42 -5.24
CA LYS A 487 -10.28 8.71 -5.60
C LYS A 487 -9.94 9.75 -4.52
N GLN A 488 -9.50 10.92 -4.96
CA GLN A 488 -9.43 12.11 -4.14
C GLN A 488 -10.83 12.71 -3.96
N ASP A 489 -11.08 13.32 -2.82
CA ASP A 489 -12.37 13.84 -2.36
C ASP A 489 -13.46 12.76 -2.18
N SER A 490 -13.07 11.52 -1.86
CA SER A 490 -14.02 10.44 -1.54
C SER A 490 -14.78 10.74 -0.24
N VAL A 491 -15.99 10.22 -0.07
CA VAL A 491 -16.69 10.24 1.23
C VAL A 491 -15.80 9.61 2.33
N LEU A 492 -14.92 8.68 1.93
CA LEU A 492 -13.94 8.03 2.80
C LEU A 492 -12.71 8.87 3.12
N ASP A 493 -12.47 10.02 2.47
CA ASP A 493 -11.32 10.89 2.77
C ASP A 493 -11.49 11.64 4.09
N SER A 494 -12.71 11.65 4.64
CA SER A 494 -12.96 12.01 6.04
C SER A 494 -12.38 10.99 7.03
N LEU A 495 -12.06 9.77 6.58
CA LEU A 495 -11.31 8.76 7.30
C LEU A 495 -9.85 8.81 6.84
N ASP A 496 -8.93 8.30 7.68
CA ASP A 496 -7.52 8.21 7.32
C ASP A 496 -7.35 7.53 5.93
N PRO A 497 -6.78 8.22 4.92
CA PRO A 497 -6.58 7.69 3.56
C PRO A 497 -5.73 6.41 3.49
N GLN A 498 -5.10 6.04 4.60
CA GLN A 498 -4.26 4.84 4.75
C GLN A 498 -5.01 3.66 5.39
N ILE A 499 -6.25 3.85 5.87
CA ILE A 499 -7.00 2.82 6.62
C ILE A 499 -7.16 1.50 5.84
N PHE A 500 -7.17 1.57 4.51
CA PHE A 500 -7.32 0.42 3.63
C PHE A 500 -6.01 -0.16 3.10
N ASP A 501 -4.88 0.52 3.26
CA ASP A 501 -3.57 0.09 2.75
C ASP A 501 -3.20 -1.32 3.28
N LYS A 502 -3.54 -1.60 4.53
CA LYS A 502 -3.29 -2.90 5.17
C LYS A 502 -3.98 -4.06 4.48
N TYR A 503 -5.22 -3.90 3.99
CA TYR A 503 -5.93 -4.98 3.30
C TYR A 503 -5.28 -5.31 1.96
N LYS A 504 -4.73 -4.29 1.29
CA LYS A 504 -4.02 -4.44 0.01
C LYS A 504 -2.67 -5.13 0.21
N ILE A 505 -1.89 -4.71 1.22
CA ILE A 505 -0.63 -5.37 1.62
C ILE A 505 -0.87 -6.84 1.97
N SER A 506 -1.91 -7.12 2.77
CA SER A 506 -2.24 -8.47 3.24
C SER A 506 -2.74 -9.42 2.15
N GLY A 507 -2.92 -8.96 0.90
CA GLY A 507 -3.32 -9.82 -0.22
C GLY A 507 -4.81 -9.83 -0.51
N GLY A 508 -5.56 -8.84 -0.02
CA GLY A 508 -6.92 -8.59 -0.48
C GLY A 508 -6.97 -8.42 -2.00
N ALA A 509 -8.02 -8.94 -2.62
CA ALA A 509 -8.30 -8.77 -4.04
C ALA A 509 -9.77 -8.38 -4.25
N PRO A 510 -10.10 -7.47 -5.18
CA PRO A 510 -11.49 -7.08 -5.42
C PRO A 510 -12.32 -8.31 -5.79
N VAL A 511 -13.45 -8.48 -5.11
CA VAL A 511 -14.38 -9.58 -5.36
C VAL A 511 -14.90 -9.48 -6.79
N SER A 512 -14.66 -10.53 -7.57
CA SER A 512 -15.21 -10.72 -8.91
C SER A 512 -15.07 -12.18 -9.32
N ASN A 513 -15.91 -12.64 -10.24
CA ASN A 513 -15.82 -13.99 -10.79
C ASN A 513 -14.44 -14.28 -11.39
N ILE A 514 -13.81 -13.26 -12.01
CA ILE A 514 -12.50 -13.38 -12.66
C ILE A 514 -11.39 -13.55 -11.61
N ASN A 515 -11.36 -12.72 -10.58
CA ASN A 515 -10.32 -12.79 -9.55
C ASN A 515 -10.46 -14.07 -8.72
N PHE A 516 -11.70 -14.45 -8.38
CA PHE A 516 -11.97 -15.70 -7.67
C PHE A 516 -11.51 -16.91 -8.49
N TYR A 517 -11.83 -16.95 -9.78
CA TYR A 517 -11.38 -18.01 -10.69
C TYR A 517 -9.84 -18.05 -10.81
N LYS A 518 -9.18 -16.89 -10.94
CA LYS A 518 -7.71 -16.81 -11.05
C LYS A 518 -7.02 -17.32 -9.78
N LEU A 519 -7.51 -16.95 -8.60
CA LEU A 519 -6.95 -17.39 -7.31
C LEU A 519 -7.03 -18.91 -7.15
N LEU A 520 -8.21 -19.51 -7.39
CA LEU A 520 -8.37 -20.96 -7.31
C LEU A 520 -7.52 -21.69 -8.36
N ARG A 521 -7.42 -21.15 -9.57
CA ARG A 521 -6.54 -21.69 -10.62
C ARG A 521 -5.06 -21.69 -10.22
N LEU A 522 -4.62 -20.68 -9.46
CA LEU A 522 -3.26 -20.58 -8.93
C LEU A 522 -3.05 -21.40 -7.66
N LYS A 523 -4.02 -22.23 -7.26
CA LYS A 523 -3.99 -23.03 -6.04
C LYS A 523 -3.84 -22.18 -4.77
N SER A 524 -4.35 -20.95 -4.76
CA SER A 524 -4.31 -20.07 -3.59
C SER A 524 -5.22 -20.56 -2.45
N HIS A 525 -4.93 -20.08 -1.25
CA HIS A 525 -5.86 -20.09 -0.11
C HIS A 525 -6.72 -18.84 -0.21
N VAL A 526 -8.03 -18.99 -0.36
CA VAL A 526 -8.97 -17.89 -0.63
C VAL A 526 -9.94 -17.74 0.53
N LEU A 527 -10.14 -16.52 1.02
CA LEU A 527 -11.16 -16.20 2.02
C LEU A 527 -12.37 -15.56 1.35
N LEU A 528 -13.56 -16.11 1.64
CA LEU A 528 -14.84 -15.65 1.13
C LEU A 528 -15.84 -15.52 2.27
N TYR A 529 -16.46 -14.34 2.37
CA TYR A 529 -17.66 -14.11 3.16
C TYR A 529 -18.85 -13.96 2.22
N PRO A 530 -19.73 -14.97 2.10
CA PRO A 530 -20.83 -14.89 1.14
C PRO A 530 -21.80 -13.75 1.41
N GLY A 531 -21.99 -13.29 2.66
CA GLY A 531 -22.83 -12.12 2.91
C GLY A 531 -22.14 -10.77 2.65
N GLY A 532 -20.82 -10.74 2.61
CA GLY A 532 -20.04 -9.55 2.23
C GLY A 532 -20.35 -8.34 3.12
N VAL A 533 -20.57 -7.18 2.50
CA VAL A 533 -20.81 -5.90 3.20
C VAL A 533 -22.02 -5.96 4.14
N ARG A 534 -23.08 -6.72 3.80
CA ARG A 534 -24.28 -6.84 4.64
C ARG A 534 -24.01 -7.51 5.99
N GLU A 535 -23.07 -8.47 6.01
CA GLU A 535 -22.60 -9.10 7.25
C GLU A 535 -21.58 -8.20 7.95
N ALA A 536 -20.63 -7.62 7.21
CA ALA A 536 -19.63 -6.72 7.76
C ALA A 536 -20.22 -5.44 8.40
N LEU A 537 -21.41 -5.05 7.98
CA LEU A 537 -22.22 -3.94 8.48
C LEU A 537 -23.57 -4.46 8.97
N HIS A 538 -23.58 -5.54 9.74
CA HIS A 538 -24.81 -6.05 10.33
C HIS A 538 -25.40 -5.05 11.35
N ARG A 539 -26.71 -5.16 11.58
CA ARG A 539 -27.48 -4.27 12.45
C ARG A 539 -27.51 -4.79 13.89
N LYS A 540 -28.12 -4.01 14.79
CA LYS A 540 -28.29 -4.40 16.20
C LYS A 540 -29.04 -5.73 16.31
N GLY A 541 -28.52 -6.67 17.09
CA GLY A 541 -29.17 -7.98 17.29
C GLY A 541 -29.03 -8.93 16.10
N GLU A 542 -28.19 -8.60 15.13
CA GLU A 542 -27.86 -9.45 13.98
C GLU A 542 -26.48 -10.11 14.08
N GLU A 543 -25.80 -9.97 15.22
CA GLU A 543 -24.51 -10.62 15.48
C GLU A 543 -24.63 -12.12 15.19
N TYR A 544 -23.67 -12.66 14.45
CA TYR A 544 -23.58 -14.08 14.09
C TYR A 544 -24.66 -14.62 13.14
N LYS A 545 -25.45 -13.76 12.47
CA LYS A 545 -26.40 -14.18 11.43
C LYS A 545 -25.74 -14.24 10.06
N LEU A 546 -26.06 -15.26 9.28
CA LEU A 546 -25.55 -15.46 7.93
C LEU A 546 -26.53 -14.90 6.88
N PHE A 547 -26.12 -13.83 6.20
CA PHE A 547 -26.89 -13.16 5.15
C PHE A 547 -26.37 -13.58 3.77
N TRP A 548 -26.50 -14.87 3.47
CA TRP A 548 -25.92 -15.46 2.26
C TRP A 548 -26.87 -15.38 1.05
N PRO A 549 -26.34 -15.20 -0.18
CA PRO A 549 -27.17 -15.18 -1.38
C PRO A 549 -27.87 -16.52 -1.62
N GLU A 550 -28.93 -16.55 -2.41
CA GLU A 550 -29.64 -17.81 -2.67
C GLU A 550 -28.85 -18.75 -3.61
N LYS A 551 -27.99 -18.18 -4.46
CA LYS A 551 -27.32 -18.88 -5.55
C LYS A 551 -26.03 -19.59 -5.08
N PRO A 552 -25.82 -20.87 -5.41
CA PRO A 552 -24.68 -21.67 -4.93
C PRO A 552 -23.39 -21.49 -5.76
N GLU A 553 -23.17 -20.31 -6.35
CA GLU A 553 -22.16 -20.12 -7.39
C GLU A 553 -20.73 -20.38 -6.90
N PHE A 554 -20.41 -20.03 -5.64
CA PHE A 554 -19.05 -20.25 -5.13
C PHE A 554 -18.70 -21.74 -5.03
N VAL A 555 -19.67 -22.60 -4.72
CA VAL A 555 -19.48 -24.06 -4.63
C VAL A 555 -19.18 -24.65 -6.01
N ARG A 556 -19.90 -24.17 -7.04
CA ARG A 556 -19.71 -24.59 -8.43
C ARG A 556 -18.33 -24.19 -8.95
N VAL A 557 -17.86 -23.00 -8.60
CA VAL A 557 -16.51 -22.54 -8.97
C VAL A 557 -15.43 -23.28 -8.17
N ALA A 558 -15.63 -23.49 -6.85
CA ALA A 558 -14.70 -24.24 -6.01
C ALA A 558 -14.49 -25.68 -6.52
N SER A 559 -15.59 -26.38 -6.82
CA SER A 559 -15.56 -27.74 -7.34
C SER A 559 -14.83 -27.86 -8.67
N LYS A 560 -14.99 -26.89 -9.58
CA LYS A 560 -14.28 -26.86 -10.88
C LYS A 560 -12.76 -26.95 -10.75
N PHE A 561 -12.19 -26.54 -9.61
CA PHE A 561 -10.76 -26.60 -9.33
C PHE A 561 -10.38 -27.68 -8.29
N GLY A 562 -11.34 -28.50 -7.85
CA GLY A 562 -11.15 -29.45 -6.76
C GLY A 562 -10.75 -28.79 -5.44
N ALA A 563 -11.22 -27.56 -5.19
CA ALA A 563 -10.84 -26.81 -4.01
C ALA A 563 -11.46 -27.40 -2.73
N LYS A 564 -10.66 -27.52 -1.67
CA LYS A 564 -11.19 -27.90 -0.35
C LYS A 564 -11.95 -26.72 0.23
N ILE A 565 -13.18 -26.93 0.68
CA ILE A 565 -13.96 -25.89 1.36
C ILE A 565 -13.78 -26.06 2.87
N VAL A 566 -13.24 -25.06 3.55
CA VAL A 566 -13.10 -25.03 5.01
C VAL A 566 -14.17 -24.10 5.58
N PRO A 567 -15.30 -24.63 6.09
CA PRO A 567 -16.25 -23.82 6.84
C PRO A 567 -15.62 -23.39 8.16
N PHE A 568 -15.80 -22.14 8.57
CA PHE A 568 -15.31 -21.66 9.85
C PHE A 568 -16.27 -20.67 10.50
N GLY A 569 -16.24 -20.65 11.83
CA GLY A 569 -16.96 -19.68 12.66
C GLY A 569 -15.98 -18.81 13.45
N VAL A 570 -16.41 -17.58 13.73
CA VAL A 570 -15.71 -16.67 14.63
C VAL A 570 -16.71 -16.01 15.57
N VAL A 571 -16.34 -15.84 16.84
CA VAL A 571 -17.19 -15.28 17.89
C VAL A 571 -16.38 -14.35 18.80
N GLY A 572 -16.98 -13.24 19.23
CA GLY A 572 -16.46 -12.34 20.26
C GLY A 572 -16.65 -10.85 20.02
N GLU A 573 -17.28 -10.40 18.92
CA GLU A 573 -17.56 -8.96 18.70
C GLU A 573 -18.46 -8.38 19.78
N ASP A 574 -19.46 -9.15 20.20
CA ASP A 574 -20.39 -8.80 21.27
C ASP A 574 -19.71 -8.76 22.64
N ASP A 575 -18.50 -9.30 22.77
CA ASP A 575 -17.68 -9.19 23.99
C ASP A 575 -16.78 -7.94 23.98
N ILE A 576 -16.72 -7.19 22.87
CA ILE A 576 -15.82 -6.05 22.73
C ILE A 576 -16.59 -4.76 22.44
N PHE A 577 -17.70 -4.82 21.71
CA PHE A 577 -18.43 -3.64 21.30
C PHE A 577 -19.95 -3.78 21.53
N HIS A 578 -20.60 -2.65 21.79
CA HIS A 578 -22.04 -2.49 21.67
C HIS A 578 -22.33 -1.63 20.43
N ILE A 579 -23.21 -2.10 19.55
CA ILE A 579 -23.72 -1.30 18.43
C ILE A 579 -24.79 -0.35 18.98
N VAL A 580 -24.50 0.95 18.95
CA VAL A 580 -25.42 2.01 19.42
C VAL A 580 -26.10 2.75 18.26
N LEU A 581 -25.49 2.76 17.08
CA LEU A 581 -26.07 3.31 15.85
C LEU A 581 -25.85 2.34 14.69
N ASP A 582 -26.93 1.81 14.12
CA ASP A 582 -26.91 1.04 12.88
C ASP A 582 -27.58 1.83 11.73
N TYR A 583 -27.70 1.20 10.56
CA TYR A 583 -28.35 1.79 9.39
C TYR A 583 -29.75 2.35 9.68
N ASN A 584 -30.57 1.62 10.44
CA ASN A 584 -31.97 2.00 10.70
C ASN A 584 -32.06 3.25 11.58
N ASP A 585 -31.08 3.46 12.47
CA ASP A 585 -30.99 4.69 13.25
C ASP A 585 -30.49 5.85 12.38
N GLN A 586 -29.39 5.61 11.66
CA GLN A 586 -28.67 6.66 10.92
C GLN A 586 -29.45 7.21 9.74
N ARG A 587 -30.28 6.40 9.08
CA ARG A 587 -31.14 6.87 7.97
C ARG A 587 -32.17 7.92 8.42
N ASN A 588 -32.47 8.01 9.71
CA ASN A 588 -33.39 9.01 10.24
C ASN A 588 -32.67 10.32 10.60
N ILE A 589 -31.34 10.38 10.48
CA ILE A 589 -30.52 11.56 10.72
C ILE A 589 -30.18 12.17 9.36
N PRO A 590 -30.71 13.35 8.98
CA PRO A 590 -30.59 13.87 7.62
C PRO A 590 -29.16 13.90 7.06
N ILE A 591 -28.20 14.40 7.84
CA ILE A 591 -26.79 14.49 7.42
C ILE A 591 -26.19 13.10 7.15
N LEU A 592 -26.48 12.11 8.00
CA LEU A 592 -25.97 10.75 7.81
C LEU A 592 -26.67 10.06 6.64
N LYS A 593 -27.97 10.32 6.44
CA LYS A 593 -28.72 9.82 5.28
C LYS A 593 -28.09 10.29 3.98
N ASP A 594 -27.80 11.59 3.87
CA ASP A 594 -27.19 12.18 2.68
C ASP A 594 -25.80 11.58 2.40
N LEU A 595 -24.98 11.41 3.45
CA LEU A 595 -23.66 10.76 3.35
C LEU A 595 -23.76 9.30 2.87
N MET A 596 -24.76 8.53 3.34
CA MET A 596 -24.97 7.15 2.89
C MET A 596 -25.42 7.09 1.42
N GLU A 597 -26.28 8.01 0.99
CA GLU A 597 -26.70 8.11 -0.42
C GLU A 597 -25.53 8.50 -1.34
N GLU A 598 -24.65 9.39 -0.88
CA GLU A 598 -23.42 9.75 -1.59
C GLU A 598 -22.44 8.57 -1.67
N ALA A 599 -22.23 7.87 -0.55
CA ALA A 599 -21.41 6.66 -0.51
C ALA A 599 -21.94 5.59 -1.48
N LEU A 600 -23.25 5.34 -1.54
CA LEU A 600 -23.85 4.40 -2.48
C LEU A 600 -23.64 4.82 -3.94
N LYS A 601 -23.79 6.11 -4.25
CA LYS A 601 -23.51 6.64 -5.60
C LYS A 601 -22.04 6.48 -5.98
N GLU A 602 -21.14 6.67 -5.02
CA GLU A 602 -19.70 6.62 -5.26
C GLU A 602 -19.18 5.19 -5.42
N PHE A 603 -19.57 4.28 -4.53
CA PHE A 603 -19.07 2.90 -4.46
C PHE A 603 -19.85 1.93 -5.34
N GLY A 604 -21.08 2.31 -5.73
CA GLY A 604 -21.98 1.49 -6.52
C GLY A 604 -22.56 0.32 -5.75
N ASN A 605 -23.32 -0.53 -6.44
CA ASN A 605 -23.93 -1.73 -5.86
C ASN A 605 -23.52 -2.96 -6.66
N LEU A 606 -22.71 -3.84 -6.06
CA LEU A 606 -22.23 -5.07 -6.72
C LEU A 606 -23.32 -6.13 -6.91
N ARG A 607 -24.45 -5.98 -6.22
CA ARG A 607 -25.58 -6.91 -6.23
C ARG A 607 -26.82 -6.28 -6.85
N GLU A 608 -26.65 -5.25 -7.67
CA GLU A 608 -27.74 -4.63 -8.41
C GLU A 608 -28.55 -5.70 -9.19
N GLY A 609 -29.87 -5.72 -8.98
CA GLY A 609 -30.77 -6.71 -9.57
C GLY A 609 -30.91 -8.03 -8.79
N ASP A 610 -30.29 -8.16 -7.62
CA ASP A 610 -30.65 -9.20 -6.65
C ASP A 610 -31.96 -8.81 -5.94
N GLU A 611 -32.96 -9.69 -6.00
CA GLU A 611 -34.29 -9.41 -5.41
C GLU A 611 -34.34 -9.67 -3.89
N SER A 612 -33.29 -10.28 -3.32
CA SER A 612 -33.16 -10.48 -1.87
C SER A 612 -32.73 -9.20 -1.15
N GLU A 613 -32.70 -9.23 0.18
CA GLU A 613 -32.20 -8.10 0.98
C GLU A 613 -30.74 -7.71 0.65
N LEU A 614 -29.98 -8.63 0.05
CA LEU A 614 -28.60 -8.40 -0.37
C LEU A 614 -28.47 -7.52 -1.60
N GLY A 615 -29.55 -7.36 -2.37
CA GLY A 615 -29.63 -6.43 -3.48
C GLY A 615 -29.63 -4.98 -3.05
N ASN A 616 -29.93 -4.69 -1.79
CA ASN A 616 -29.82 -3.34 -1.21
C ASN A 616 -28.49 -3.25 -0.44
N GLN A 617 -27.42 -2.88 -1.13
CA GLN A 617 -26.14 -2.62 -0.46
C GLN A 617 -26.20 -1.31 0.32
N GLU A 618 -26.06 -1.42 1.63
CA GLU A 618 -26.10 -0.31 2.57
C GLU A 618 -24.67 0.01 3.02
N TYR A 619 -24.21 1.24 2.75
CA TYR A 619 -22.92 1.73 3.23
C TYR A 619 -23.14 2.72 4.35
N TYR A 620 -22.67 2.36 5.55
CA TYR A 620 -22.73 3.22 6.73
C TYR A 620 -21.58 2.88 7.68
N ILE A 621 -21.23 3.81 8.56
CA ILE A 621 -20.24 3.56 9.61
C ILE A 621 -21.01 3.24 10.90
N PRO A 622 -20.94 2.02 11.45
CA PRO A 622 -21.66 1.67 12.66
C PRO A 622 -21.13 2.48 13.85
N GLY A 623 -22.04 3.00 14.67
CA GLY A 623 -21.67 3.61 15.96
C GLY A 623 -21.39 2.51 16.97
N LEU A 624 -20.13 2.39 17.40
CA LEU A 624 -19.66 1.35 18.31
C LEU A 624 -19.20 1.94 19.64
N VAL A 625 -19.66 1.37 20.75
CA VAL A 625 -19.17 1.68 22.10
C VAL A 625 -18.35 0.50 22.62
N PRO A 626 -17.06 0.69 22.96
CA PRO A 626 -16.23 -0.40 23.46
C PRO A 626 -16.65 -0.85 24.86
N LYS A 627 -16.51 -2.16 25.14
CA LYS A 627 -16.68 -2.81 26.43
C LYS A 627 -15.33 -3.14 27.05
N ILE A 628 -15.34 -3.63 28.29
CA ILE A 628 -14.18 -4.37 28.82
C ILE A 628 -14.02 -5.61 27.93
N PRO A 629 -12.89 -5.76 27.22
CA PRO A 629 -12.80 -6.72 26.13
C PRO A 629 -12.81 -8.16 26.64
N GLY A 630 -13.67 -8.98 26.05
CA GLY A 630 -13.56 -10.43 26.14
C GLY A 630 -12.51 -11.00 25.20
N ARG A 631 -12.80 -12.16 24.59
CA ARG A 631 -11.89 -12.83 23.64
C ARG A 631 -12.50 -13.03 22.27
N PHE A 632 -11.63 -13.17 21.27
CA PHE A 632 -12.00 -13.75 19.99
C PHE A 632 -11.74 -15.25 19.98
N TYR A 633 -12.68 -16.00 19.42
CA TYR A 633 -12.58 -17.44 19.24
C TYR A 633 -12.83 -17.79 17.78
N TYR A 634 -11.95 -18.60 17.21
CA TYR A 634 -12.00 -19.05 15.83
C TYR A 634 -12.10 -20.57 15.84
N TYR A 635 -12.99 -21.11 15.00
CA TYR A 635 -13.11 -22.54 14.82
C TYR A 635 -13.22 -22.88 13.34
N PHE A 636 -12.16 -23.51 12.83
CA PHE A 636 -12.11 -24.06 11.49
C PHE A 636 -12.63 -25.51 11.52
N GLY A 637 -13.79 -25.71 10.89
CA GLY A 637 -14.43 -27.01 10.75
C GLY A 637 -13.64 -27.96 9.85
N LYS A 638 -14.16 -29.18 9.68
CA LYS A 638 -13.52 -30.20 8.85
C LYS A 638 -13.53 -29.77 7.37
N PRO A 639 -12.38 -29.81 6.66
CA PRO A 639 -12.34 -29.53 5.23
C PRO A 639 -13.27 -30.46 4.43
N ILE A 640 -14.05 -29.87 3.53
CA ILE A 640 -14.99 -30.57 2.64
C ILE A 640 -14.35 -30.74 1.27
N GLU A 641 -14.18 -31.99 0.85
CA GLU A 641 -13.60 -32.34 -0.45
C GLU A 641 -14.62 -32.15 -1.59
N THR A 642 -14.18 -31.39 -2.61
CA THR A 642 -14.93 -31.19 -3.86
C THR A 642 -14.25 -31.83 -5.08
N ALA A 643 -13.00 -32.25 -4.95
CA ALA A 643 -12.28 -32.96 -6.00
C ALA A 643 -13.03 -34.25 -6.40
N GLY A 644 -13.19 -34.49 -7.69
CA GLY A 644 -13.95 -35.62 -8.23
C GLY A 644 -15.46 -35.41 -8.29
N LYS A 645 -15.98 -34.26 -7.83
CA LYS A 645 -17.41 -33.89 -7.88
C LYS A 645 -17.71 -32.83 -8.93
N GLU A 646 -16.80 -32.59 -9.88
CA GLU A 646 -16.90 -31.51 -10.87
C GLU A 646 -18.13 -31.65 -11.79
N GLN A 647 -18.51 -32.88 -12.13
CA GLN A 647 -19.68 -33.13 -12.98
C GLN A 647 -20.97 -33.12 -12.15
N GLU A 648 -20.94 -33.68 -10.94
CA GLU A 648 -22.05 -33.69 -10.00
C GLU A 648 -22.48 -32.26 -9.66
N LEU A 649 -21.53 -31.39 -9.31
CA LEU A 649 -21.80 -30.01 -8.88
C LEU A 649 -22.07 -29.03 -10.04
N LYS A 650 -22.16 -29.53 -11.29
CA LYS A 650 -22.79 -28.77 -12.38
C LYS A 650 -24.31 -28.77 -12.26
N ASP A 651 -24.87 -29.82 -11.68
CA ASP A 651 -26.28 -29.90 -11.37
C ASP A 651 -26.64 -28.86 -10.31
N LYS A 652 -27.75 -28.15 -10.53
CA LYS A 652 -28.16 -27.03 -9.67
C LYS A 652 -28.59 -27.51 -8.28
N GLU A 653 -29.27 -28.65 -8.19
CA GLU A 653 -29.79 -29.17 -6.94
C GLU A 653 -28.63 -29.72 -6.09
N LYS A 654 -27.68 -30.44 -6.70
CA LYS A 654 -26.48 -30.91 -6.00
C LYS A 654 -25.57 -29.78 -5.54
N ALA A 655 -25.40 -28.75 -6.36
CA ALA A 655 -24.67 -27.56 -5.94
C ALA A 655 -25.36 -26.87 -4.75
N GLN A 656 -26.70 -26.81 -4.75
CA GLN A 656 -27.48 -26.24 -3.67
C GLN A 656 -27.40 -27.06 -2.38
N GLU A 657 -27.41 -28.39 -2.48
CA GLU A 657 -27.26 -29.31 -1.34
C GLU A 657 -25.92 -29.07 -0.62
N LEU A 658 -24.82 -29.02 -1.39
CA LEU A 658 -23.50 -28.75 -0.83
C LEU A 658 -23.40 -27.32 -0.29
N TYR A 659 -24.01 -26.34 -0.95
CA TYR A 659 -24.07 -24.96 -0.47
C TYR A 659 -24.74 -24.84 0.90
N LEU A 660 -25.92 -25.45 1.07
CA LEU A 660 -26.65 -25.47 2.34
C LEU A 660 -25.88 -26.24 3.42
N ARG A 661 -25.19 -27.32 3.04
CA ARG A 661 -24.28 -28.01 3.95
C ARG A 661 -23.17 -27.09 4.45
N VAL A 662 -22.48 -26.38 3.57
CA VAL A 662 -21.41 -25.44 3.96
C VAL A 662 -21.96 -24.35 4.89
N LYS A 663 -23.14 -23.79 4.58
CA LYS A 663 -23.82 -22.81 5.45
C LYS A 663 -24.10 -23.39 6.84
N SER A 664 -24.67 -24.59 6.90
CA SER A 664 -24.97 -25.27 8.17
C SER A 664 -23.72 -25.57 8.99
N GLU A 665 -22.62 -25.97 8.36
CA GLU A 665 -21.34 -26.21 9.05
C GLU A 665 -20.78 -24.91 9.65
N VAL A 666 -20.91 -23.77 8.96
CA VAL A 666 -20.55 -22.45 9.52
C VAL A 666 -21.41 -22.11 10.73
N GLU A 667 -22.74 -22.29 10.64
CA GLU A 667 -23.67 -22.06 11.76
C GLU A 667 -23.34 -22.95 12.96
N GLN A 668 -22.98 -24.22 12.72
CA GLN A 668 -22.56 -25.16 13.76
C GLN A 668 -21.25 -24.75 14.40
N CYS A 669 -20.27 -24.25 13.62
CA CYS A 669 -19.02 -23.73 14.17
C CYS A 669 -19.27 -22.55 15.11
N ILE A 670 -20.09 -21.59 14.69
CA ILE A 670 -20.52 -20.45 15.51
C ILE A 670 -21.24 -20.92 16.77
N ALA A 671 -22.21 -21.84 16.64
CA ALA A 671 -22.97 -22.36 17.78
C ALA A 671 -22.09 -23.10 18.80
N TYR A 672 -21.08 -23.85 18.32
CA TYR A 672 -20.08 -24.48 19.18
C TYR A 672 -19.29 -23.44 19.97
N LEU A 673 -18.77 -22.41 19.29
CA LEU A 673 -17.99 -21.34 19.91
C LEU A 673 -18.81 -20.54 20.94
N LYS A 674 -20.04 -20.15 20.59
CA LYS A 674 -20.95 -19.44 21.50
C LYS A 674 -21.23 -20.23 22.77
N ARG A 675 -21.33 -21.56 22.68
CA ARG A 675 -21.53 -22.43 23.85
C ARG A 675 -20.26 -22.56 24.68
N LYS A 676 -19.13 -22.84 24.04
CA LYS A 676 -17.86 -23.14 24.72
C LYS A 676 -17.24 -21.93 25.39
N ARG A 677 -17.34 -20.73 24.79
CA ARG A 677 -16.82 -19.50 25.40
C ARG A 677 -17.42 -19.17 26.77
N GLU A 678 -18.65 -19.61 27.04
CA GLU A 678 -19.30 -19.39 28.36
C GLU A 678 -18.58 -20.16 29.48
N SER A 679 -17.86 -21.22 29.14
CA SER A 679 -17.03 -21.99 30.07
C SER A 679 -15.55 -21.56 30.11
N ASP A 680 -15.16 -20.51 29.37
CA ASP A 680 -13.77 -20.02 29.41
C ASP A 680 -13.52 -19.17 30.67
N PRO A 681 -12.71 -19.64 31.64
CA PRO A 681 -12.36 -18.84 32.82
C PRO A 681 -11.56 -17.57 32.48
N TYR A 682 -10.98 -17.52 31.28
CA TYR A 682 -10.18 -16.43 30.77
C TYR A 682 -10.91 -15.58 29.71
N ARG A 683 -12.23 -15.76 29.51
CA ARG A 683 -13.01 -14.92 28.59
C ARG A 683 -12.81 -13.44 28.88
N ASN A 684 -12.87 -13.06 30.16
CA ASN A 684 -12.77 -11.67 30.61
C ASN A 684 -11.31 -11.20 30.72
N LEU A 685 -11.08 -9.89 30.60
CA LEU A 685 -9.73 -9.31 30.65
C LEU A 685 -9.02 -9.50 32.02
N VAL A 686 -9.74 -9.38 33.14
CA VAL A 686 -9.12 -9.40 34.48
C VAL A 686 -8.45 -10.75 34.80
N PRO A 687 -9.12 -11.92 34.65
CA PRO A 687 -8.46 -13.21 34.85
C PRO A 687 -7.21 -13.41 33.95
N ARG A 688 -7.24 -12.88 32.73
CA ARG A 688 -6.10 -12.93 31.80
C ARG A 688 -4.91 -12.12 32.29
N MET A 689 -5.16 -10.90 32.75
CA MET A 689 -4.10 -10.05 33.31
C MET A 689 -3.48 -10.67 34.57
N LEU A 690 -4.28 -11.30 35.44
CA LEU A 690 -3.79 -12.01 36.63
C LEU A 690 -2.93 -13.23 36.25
N TYR A 691 -3.35 -13.99 35.23
CA TYR A 691 -2.58 -15.11 34.72
C TYR A 691 -1.23 -14.67 34.15
N GLN A 692 -1.21 -13.64 33.31
CA GLN A 692 0.02 -13.10 32.74
C GLN A 692 0.94 -12.49 33.80
N SER A 693 0.39 -11.85 34.82
CA SER A 693 1.20 -11.30 35.93
C SER A 693 1.90 -12.39 36.73
N SER A 694 1.30 -13.59 36.83
CA SER A 694 1.87 -14.73 37.57
C SER A 694 2.75 -15.65 36.72
N HIS A 695 2.53 -15.72 35.41
CA HIS A 695 3.22 -16.65 34.51
C HIS A 695 4.12 -15.96 33.48
N GLY A 696 4.13 -14.62 33.42
CA GLY A 696 4.84 -13.82 32.43
C GLY A 696 3.93 -13.30 31.30
N CYS A 697 4.24 -12.11 30.78
CA CYS A 697 3.42 -11.43 29.76
C CYS A 697 3.35 -12.18 28.41
N SER A 698 4.30 -13.05 28.13
CA SER A 698 4.37 -13.84 26.89
C SER A 698 3.73 -15.23 27.01
N SER A 699 3.21 -15.59 28.17
CA SER A 699 2.65 -16.93 28.41
C SER A 699 1.33 -17.12 27.67
N GLU A 700 1.18 -18.29 27.06
CA GLU A 700 -0.05 -18.68 26.37
C GLU A 700 -1.19 -18.78 27.40
N ILE A 701 -2.23 -17.97 27.20
CA ILE A 701 -3.37 -17.91 28.10
C ILE A 701 -4.26 -19.13 27.84
N PRO A 702 -4.54 -19.97 28.86
CA PRO A 702 -5.42 -21.12 28.71
C PRO A 702 -6.84 -20.73 28.27
N THR A 703 -7.64 -21.72 27.89
CA THR A 703 -9.05 -21.55 27.52
C THR A 703 -9.86 -22.78 27.94
N PHE A 704 -11.14 -22.83 27.59
CA PHE A 704 -12.07 -23.93 27.89
C PHE A 704 -11.60 -25.29 27.34
N ASP A 705 -11.97 -26.38 28.01
CA ASP A 705 -11.69 -27.75 27.59
C ASP A 705 -12.50 -28.17 26.34
N LEU A 706 -11.83 -28.89 25.43
CA LEU A 706 -12.37 -29.26 24.11
C LEU A 706 -13.45 -30.34 24.19
#